data_AF-G3YG57-F1
#
_entry.id   AF-G3YG57-F1
#
_cell.length_a   1.000
_cell.length_b   1.000
_cell.length_c   1.000
_cell.angle_alpha   90.00
_cell.angle_beta   90.00
_cell.angle_gamma   90.00
#
_symmetry.space_group_name_H-M   'P 1'
#
loop_
_entity.id
_entity.type
_entity.pdbx_description
1 polymer ?
#
loop_
_entity_poly.entity_id
_entity_poly.type
_entity_poly.pdbx_seq_one_letter_code
_entity_poly.pdbx_strand_id
1 'polypeptide(L)'
;MSGPLELPLFPSCYDCLSWSEDGELAIAAGDYIQILTPKNAAERLGHDPNQSPINNWHSARFRVNVFTNNEWPTIYPQNRDNFSLGAEQSLSNVVALAWSPPGLAKYRRCVLAVLTSNLLLSLYEPVGSQGKWTRVAILNDSLKAHFNPIVKEDGMQLRKSNIRSFAWSSPLKLPAETHTAASYSVLPAESRWGFHLLSIANDDNDVVVLKIHRPPTDLSAPYEAGVLSVNSFNDTDGNYPKLQPSSIFSEILKSKIKILSMSWGPWFHAKNSASGLLAVTHGTTLKVIHLDVNVLSQTPETSAEPQKQIEASSKDITPKFYEGLGGYHFAGPLAWLSTDDSHTVCLAAGTLAGLILIKASKEPHKGIHPSSGRVRLQELLFYESPENDSETEPPRHSEPISAMIVAMDTHSHAPVLYLATAGGFTAAVPFRDGDDEYPIHAVPWKDQLDDVRERYDFDRDLGGLAVARAWGMASCKGMIAAGITVHPGDMIEYRTAAEERLTIIMSTADGSQSDGMDSRSVSDSSPEQPLSLSILYATACCTIIESRNEALLSQAHKVLVRLATITGVDLNEELSKCSTSRPKIGHKPAEMLDGPGGQMFERCEICSAGISWYSAEEAQCATGHVFGMFDAALKALQKTIMLTLLPLIVRCSLTSLAIQDPGSSKVCSSCGKEYLNEDNIEPCESDVSYTCRTLFDAFDTCVYCNGKYRV
;
A
#
# COMPACT_ATOMS: atom_id res chain seq x y z
N MET A 1 -21.48 7.49 -5.00
CA MET A 1 -20.55 8.13 -4.04
C MET A 1 -20.30 9.56 -4.48
N SER A 2 -21.32 10.41 -4.40
CA SER A 2 -21.44 11.56 -5.32
C SER A 2 -21.34 12.90 -4.59
N GLY A 3 -20.13 13.25 -4.14
CA GLY A 3 -19.81 14.59 -3.67
C GLY A 3 -18.34 14.69 -3.22
N PRO A 4 -17.70 15.85 -3.40
CA PRO A 4 -16.35 16.08 -2.89
C PRO A 4 -16.29 15.90 -1.37
N LEU A 5 -15.19 15.32 -0.88
CA LEU A 5 -14.98 15.04 0.54
C LEU A 5 -14.23 16.19 1.21
N GLU A 6 -14.91 16.97 2.05
CA GLU A 6 -14.29 18.07 2.79
C GLU A 6 -13.74 17.60 4.14
N LEU A 7 -12.48 17.94 4.43
CA LEU A 7 -11.77 17.61 5.65
C LEU A 7 -11.25 18.87 6.35
N PRO A 8 -11.38 18.98 7.69
CA PRO A 8 -10.93 20.15 8.46
C PRO A 8 -9.42 20.08 8.74
N LEU A 9 -8.62 20.14 7.67
CA LEU A 9 -7.16 20.08 7.72
C LEU A 9 -6.54 20.88 6.57
N PHE A 10 -5.26 21.20 6.69
CA PHE A 10 -4.46 21.80 5.63
C PHE A 10 -3.26 20.90 5.26
N PRO A 11 -2.97 20.71 3.96
CA PRO A 11 -1.85 19.88 3.52
C PRO A 11 -0.50 20.50 3.90
N SER A 12 0.46 19.69 4.38
CA SER A 12 1.79 20.19 4.77
C SER A 12 2.86 20.15 3.68
N CYS A 13 2.62 19.41 2.61
CA CYS A 13 3.60 19.21 1.54
C CYS A 13 2.92 19.08 0.19
N TYR A 14 3.71 19.18 -0.87
CA TYR A 14 3.31 18.69 -2.18
C TYR A 14 3.26 17.16 -2.18
N ASP A 15 2.48 16.61 -3.09
CA ASP A 15 2.13 15.19 -3.13
C ASP A 15 1.62 14.66 -1.78
N CYS A 16 0.72 15.42 -1.14
CA CYS A 16 0.24 15.15 0.22
C CYS A 16 -0.67 13.92 0.36
N LEU A 17 -0.99 13.23 -0.74
CA LEU A 17 -1.92 12.08 -0.77
C LEU A 17 -1.18 10.82 -1.18
N SER A 18 -1.51 9.69 -0.54
CA SER A 18 -1.06 8.37 -1.00
C SER A 18 -2.16 7.36 -0.73
N TRP A 19 -2.48 6.54 -1.73
CA TRP A 19 -3.54 5.55 -1.66
C TRP A 19 -2.96 4.15 -1.74
N SER A 20 -3.20 3.32 -0.72
CA SER A 20 -2.68 1.96 -0.68
C SER A 20 -3.42 1.05 -1.64
N GLU A 21 -2.78 -0.02 -2.08
CA GLU A 21 -3.45 -1.10 -2.84
C GLU A 21 -4.55 -1.79 -2.01
N ASP A 22 -4.44 -1.72 -0.68
CA ASP A 22 -5.46 -2.16 0.28
C ASP A 22 -6.71 -1.25 0.30
N GLY A 23 -6.63 -0.06 -0.31
CA GLY A 23 -7.74 0.89 -0.44
C GLY A 23 -7.75 2.00 0.61
N GLU A 24 -6.72 2.14 1.42
CA GLU A 24 -6.60 3.16 2.47
C GLU A 24 -5.94 4.43 1.92
N LEU A 25 -6.59 5.59 2.12
CA LEU A 25 -6.08 6.88 1.68
C LEU A 25 -5.42 7.62 2.85
N ALA A 26 -4.12 7.90 2.72
CA ALA A 26 -3.35 8.68 3.69
C ALA A 26 -3.17 10.12 3.21
N ILE A 27 -3.31 11.07 4.15
CA ILE A 27 -3.24 12.51 3.90
C ILE A 27 -2.23 13.14 4.86
N ALA A 28 -1.24 13.85 4.32
CA ALA A 28 -0.23 14.60 5.07
C ALA A 28 -0.78 15.96 5.50
N ALA A 29 -0.78 16.23 6.81
CA ALA A 29 -1.38 17.45 7.34
C ALA A 29 -0.64 17.95 8.58
N GLY A 30 0.34 18.82 8.38
CA GLY A 30 1.17 19.39 9.44
C GLY A 30 1.96 18.30 10.18
N ASP A 31 1.69 18.14 11.47
CA ASP A 31 2.32 17.16 12.36
C ASP A 31 1.51 15.86 12.53
N TYR A 32 0.41 15.72 11.78
CA TYR A 32 -0.44 14.53 11.79
C TYR A 32 -0.65 13.95 10.39
N ILE A 33 -1.05 12.69 10.38
CA ILE A 33 -1.56 12.00 9.20
C ILE A 33 -3.01 11.63 9.48
N GLN A 34 -3.86 11.86 8.49
CA GLN A 34 -5.23 11.36 8.49
C GLN A 34 -5.33 10.18 7.51
N ILE A 35 -5.85 9.05 7.99
CA ILE A 35 -6.09 7.85 7.20
C ILE A 35 -7.59 7.66 7.08
N LEU A 36 -8.04 7.51 5.83
CA LEU A 36 -9.40 7.17 5.49
C LEU A 36 -9.44 5.72 5.00
N THR A 37 -10.16 4.88 5.71
CA THR A 37 -10.38 3.47 5.34
C THR A 37 -11.83 3.31 4.86
N PRO A 38 -12.08 2.77 3.67
CA PRO A 38 -13.44 2.63 3.16
C PRO A 38 -14.23 1.63 4.01
N LYS A 39 -15.49 1.96 4.33
CA LYS A 39 -16.40 1.03 5.01
C LYS A 39 -16.81 -0.12 4.09
N ASN A 40 -17.05 -1.29 4.66
CA ASN A 40 -17.45 -2.49 3.90
C ASN A 40 -18.92 -2.40 3.44
N ALA A 41 -19.32 -3.21 2.45
CA ALA A 41 -20.70 -3.22 1.95
C ALA A 41 -21.75 -3.48 3.06
N ALA A 42 -21.45 -4.38 3.99
CA ALA A 42 -22.29 -4.67 5.15
C ALA A 42 -22.45 -3.46 6.10
N GLU A 43 -21.38 -2.69 6.31
CA GLU A 43 -21.38 -1.48 7.16
C GLU A 43 -22.15 -0.32 6.50
N ARG A 44 -22.17 -0.26 5.16
CA ARG A 44 -22.87 0.78 4.38
C ARG A 44 -24.39 0.59 4.36
N LEU A 45 -24.87 -0.66 4.41
CA LEU A 45 -26.31 -1.00 4.39
C LEU A 45 -27.07 -0.44 5.60
N GLY A 46 -26.39 -0.09 6.69
CA GLY A 46 -26.99 0.47 7.90
C GLY A 46 -27.10 2.00 7.93
N HIS A 47 -26.75 2.73 6.87
CA HIS A 47 -26.75 4.21 6.86
C HIS A 47 -27.71 4.80 5.81
N ASP A 48 -28.32 5.93 6.17
CA ASP A 48 -29.24 6.69 5.31
C ASP A 48 -28.50 7.31 4.10
N PRO A 49 -28.95 7.09 2.86
CA PRO A 49 -28.29 7.60 1.65
C PRO A 49 -28.16 9.13 1.56
N ASN A 50 -28.86 9.89 2.41
CA ASN A 50 -28.79 11.36 2.45
C ASN A 50 -27.63 11.94 3.30
N GLN A 51 -26.75 11.10 3.87
CA GLN A 51 -25.66 11.56 4.74
C GLN A 51 -24.38 11.94 4.00
N SER A 52 -23.54 12.76 4.66
CA SER A 52 -22.27 13.28 4.13
C SER A 52 -21.36 12.15 3.59
N PRO A 53 -20.67 12.35 2.44
CA PRO A 53 -19.75 11.37 1.85
C PRO A 53 -18.68 10.83 2.80
N ILE A 54 -18.28 11.62 3.80
CA ILE A 54 -17.31 11.22 4.83
C ILE A 54 -17.79 10.03 5.67
N ASN A 55 -19.10 9.85 5.82
CA ASN A 55 -19.67 8.77 6.61
C ASN A 55 -19.44 7.38 5.98
N ASN A 56 -19.00 7.31 4.71
CA ASN A 56 -18.59 6.08 4.05
C ASN A 56 -17.16 5.63 4.39
N TRP A 57 -16.45 6.42 5.21
CA TRP A 57 -15.07 6.17 5.58
C TRP A 57 -14.95 6.05 7.10
N HIS A 58 -14.12 5.12 7.56
CA HIS A 58 -13.53 5.18 8.88
C HIS A 58 -12.36 6.15 8.84
N SER A 59 -12.26 7.04 9.82
CA SER A 59 -11.20 8.04 9.89
C SER A 59 -10.32 7.79 11.11
N ALA A 60 -9.03 7.58 10.87
CA ALA A 60 -8.00 7.52 11.91
C ALA A 60 -7.06 8.73 11.77
N ARG A 61 -6.63 9.29 12.89
CA ARG A 61 -5.67 10.41 12.90
C ARG A 61 -4.64 10.19 13.99
N PHE A 62 -3.37 10.35 13.65
CA PHE A 62 -2.27 10.18 14.59
C PHE A 62 -1.16 11.20 14.32
N ARG A 63 -0.39 11.53 15.36
CA ARG A 63 0.74 12.45 15.27
C ARG A 63 2.01 11.71 14.89
N VAL A 64 2.85 12.36 14.08
CA VAL A 64 4.13 11.81 13.63
C VAL A 64 5.34 12.48 14.27
N ASN A 65 5.16 13.66 14.87
CA ASN A 65 6.22 14.48 15.44
C ASN A 65 6.64 14.10 16.87
N VAL A 66 6.01 13.08 17.47
CA VAL A 66 6.32 12.63 18.83
C VAL A 66 7.39 11.56 18.76
N PHE A 67 8.63 11.90 19.14
CA PHE A 67 9.75 10.98 19.21
C PHE A 67 10.16 10.76 20.67
N THR A 68 10.48 9.52 21.00
CA THR A 68 11.18 9.19 22.25
C THR A 68 12.65 9.58 22.13
N ASN A 69 13.32 9.76 23.27
CA ASN A 69 14.76 10.07 23.29
C ASN A 69 15.63 8.94 22.68
N ASN A 70 15.11 7.70 22.64
CA ASN A 70 15.80 6.58 21.99
C ASN A 70 15.70 6.67 20.46
N GLU A 71 14.54 7.09 19.96
CA GLU A 71 14.27 7.26 18.53
C GLU A 71 14.96 8.49 17.94
N TRP A 72 14.99 9.59 18.70
CA TRP A 72 15.66 10.82 18.29
C TRP A 72 16.44 11.40 19.47
N PRO A 73 17.73 11.01 19.63
CA PRO A 73 18.56 11.49 20.71
C PRO A 73 19.01 12.93 20.46
N THR A 74 19.42 13.62 21.52
CA THR A 74 19.99 14.96 21.44
C THR A 74 21.22 14.98 20.51
N ILE A 75 21.12 15.77 19.44
CA ILE A 75 22.22 16.02 18.49
C ILE A 75 22.98 17.26 18.97
N TYR A 76 24.30 17.15 19.11
CA TYR A 76 25.15 18.29 19.42
C TYR A 76 25.44 19.12 18.17
N PRO A 77 25.58 20.45 18.28
CA PRO A 77 25.88 21.31 17.14
C PRO A 77 27.09 20.82 16.34
N GLN A 78 26.88 20.65 15.04
CA GLN A 78 27.92 20.24 14.10
C GLN A 78 28.61 21.46 13.48
N ASN A 79 29.65 21.22 12.68
CA ASN A 79 30.29 22.29 11.91
C ASN A 79 29.29 22.96 10.95
N ARG A 80 29.61 24.17 10.48
CA ARG A 80 28.73 24.98 9.61
C ARG A 80 28.23 24.22 8.38
N ASP A 81 29.06 23.36 7.81
CA ASP A 81 28.78 22.69 6.54
C ASP A 81 27.89 21.45 6.73
N ASN A 82 27.89 20.86 7.94
CA ASN A 82 27.08 19.71 8.33
C ASN A 82 25.86 20.05 9.21
N PHE A 83 25.76 21.29 9.68
CA PHE A 83 24.68 21.76 10.55
C PHE A 83 23.56 22.44 9.74
N SER A 84 22.31 22.10 10.07
CA SER A 84 21.12 22.73 9.48
C SER A 84 20.16 23.19 10.57
N LEU A 85 20.15 24.49 10.86
CA LEU A 85 19.27 25.08 11.88
C LEU A 85 17.80 24.68 11.70
N GLY A 86 17.32 24.67 10.45
CA GLY A 86 15.93 24.30 10.13
C GLY A 86 15.61 22.83 10.39
N ALA A 87 16.60 21.93 10.30
CA ALA A 87 16.39 20.52 10.64
C ALA A 87 16.38 20.32 12.16
N GLU A 88 17.29 20.97 12.87
CA GLU A 88 17.44 20.85 14.34
C GLU A 88 16.30 21.54 15.12
N GLN A 89 15.76 22.65 14.60
CA GLN A 89 14.61 23.36 15.19
C GLN A 89 13.27 22.95 14.57
N SER A 90 13.26 21.87 13.80
CA SER A 90 12.08 21.42 13.10
C SER A 90 10.96 21.02 14.07
N LEU A 91 9.72 21.33 13.70
CA LEU A 91 8.52 20.82 14.37
C LEU A 91 8.18 19.37 13.93
N SER A 92 9.00 18.78 13.06
CA SER A 92 8.85 17.43 12.52
C SER A 92 7.53 17.20 11.81
N ASN A 93 7.07 18.23 11.07
CA ASN A 93 5.93 18.13 10.16
C ASN A 93 6.20 17.12 9.04
N VAL A 94 5.14 16.49 8.53
CA VAL A 94 5.18 15.57 7.39
C VAL A 94 5.58 16.33 6.12
N VAL A 95 6.63 15.85 5.45
CA VAL A 95 7.11 16.42 4.19
C VAL A 95 6.93 15.49 2.98
N ALA A 96 6.77 14.19 3.22
CA ALA A 96 6.40 13.21 2.20
C ALA A 96 5.83 11.95 2.87
N LEU A 97 4.95 11.23 2.18
CA LEU A 97 4.46 9.93 2.61
C LEU A 97 4.21 9.04 1.40
N ALA A 98 4.36 7.72 1.56
CA ALA A 98 3.99 6.75 0.52
C ALA A 98 3.73 5.38 1.15
N TRP A 99 2.75 4.66 0.59
CA TRP A 99 2.48 3.28 0.97
C TRP A 99 3.51 2.34 0.33
N SER A 100 3.95 1.33 1.08
CA SER A 100 4.66 0.19 0.51
C SER A 100 3.74 -0.61 -0.40
N PRO A 101 4.28 -1.40 -1.33
CA PRO A 101 3.53 -2.48 -1.94
C PRO A 101 2.96 -3.44 -0.88
N PRO A 102 1.86 -4.15 -1.18
CA PRO A 102 1.30 -5.12 -0.25
C PRO A 102 2.27 -6.28 -0.01
N GLY A 103 2.13 -6.93 1.15
CA GLY A 103 2.94 -8.09 1.53
C GLY A 103 3.95 -7.84 2.65
N LEU A 104 4.23 -6.58 2.96
CA LEU A 104 5.23 -6.19 3.95
C LEU A 104 4.68 -6.19 5.37
N ALA A 105 3.47 -5.65 5.57
CA ALA A 105 2.84 -5.56 6.89
C ALA A 105 2.23 -6.89 7.34
N LYS A 106 1.76 -6.91 8.59
CA LYS A 106 0.93 -8.00 9.12
C LYS A 106 -0.25 -8.28 8.19
N TYR A 107 -0.58 -9.56 8.02
CA TYR A 107 -1.60 -10.03 7.06
C TYR A 107 -1.33 -9.59 5.61
N ARG A 108 -0.05 -9.39 5.27
CA ARG A 108 0.40 -9.02 3.93
C ARG A 108 -0.20 -7.70 3.44
N ARG A 109 -0.46 -6.76 4.35
CA ARG A 109 -0.94 -5.40 4.04
C ARG A 109 0.22 -4.47 3.63
N CYS A 110 -0.12 -3.26 3.24
CA CYS A 110 0.80 -2.15 3.03
C CYS A 110 1.27 -1.55 4.37
N VAL A 111 2.50 -1.03 4.39
CA VAL A 111 3.07 -0.21 5.47
C VAL A 111 3.14 1.24 5.01
N LEU A 112 2.85 2.21 5.88
CA LEU A 112 2.98 3.62 5.54
C LEU A 112 4.40 4.12 5.87
N ALA A 113 5.13 4.61 4.88
CA ALA A 113 6.38 5.32 5.09
C ALA A 113 6.12 6.82 5.15
N VAL A 114 6.74 7.51 6.13
CA VAL A 114 6.53 8.93 6.41
C VAL A 114 7.88 9.61 6.63
N LEU A 115 8.17 10.62 5.82
CA LEU A 115 9.32 11.50 5.99
C LEU A 115 8.89 12.77 6.70
N THR A 116 9.61 13.12 7.76
CA THR A 116 9.39 14.37 8.52
C THR A 116 10.47 15.40 8.24
N SER A 117 10.17 16.68 8.50
CA SER A 117 11.04 17.83 8.22
C SER A 117 12.35 17.86 9.03
N ASN A 118 12.46 17.05 10.09
CA ASN A 118 13.73 16.76 10.78
C ASN A 118 14.56 15.66 10.09
N LEU A 119 14.20 15.27 8.86
CA LEU A 119 14.92 14.32 7.99
C LEU A 119 14.89 12.85 8.46
N LEU A 120 13.89 12.49 9.26
CA LEU A 120 13.65 11.11 9.70
C LEU A 120 12.59 10.42 8.84
N LEU A 121 12.92 9.25 8.31
CA LEU A 121 11.99 8.38 7.58
C LEU A 121 11.54 7.25 8.50
N SER A 122 10.24 7.23 8.80
CA SER A 122 9.63 6.28 9.72
C SER A 122 8.61 5.39 9.03
N LEU A 123 8.49 4.15 9.47
CA LEU A 123 7.44 3.22 9.06
C LEU A 123 6.32 3.16 10.11
N TYR A 124 5.07 3.14 9.66
CA TYR A 124 3.88 3.07 10.50
C TYR A 124 2.95 1.94 10.05
N GLU A 125 2.39 1.22 11.02
CA GLU A 125 1.32 0.24 10.82
C GLU A 125 0.32 0.29 11.99
N PRO A 126 -0.92 -0.18 11.80
CA PRO A 126 -1.86 -0.37 12.89
C PRO A 126 -1.44 -1.59 13.73
N VAL A 127 -1.20 -1.39 15.03
CA VAL A 127 -0.77 -2.44 15.96
C VAL A 127 -1.81 -2.66 17.06
N GLY A 128 -1.92 -3.91 17.50
CA GLY A 128 -2.81 -4.33 18.59
C GLY A 128 -4.27 -4.50 18.18
N SER A 129 -5.09 -4.99 19.10
CA SER A 129 -6.52 -5.25 18.88
C SER A 129 -7.36 -4.00 18.63
N GLN A 130 -6.86 -2.82 19.02
CA GLN A 130 -7.51 -1.53 18.75
C GLN A 130 -7.10 -0.91 17.41
N GLY A 131 -6.17 -1.54 16.66
CA GLY A 131 -5.68 -1.02 15.38
C GLY A 131 -5.01 0.36 15.48
N LYS A 132 -4.31 0.64 16.59
CA LYS A 132 -3.70 1.95 16.81
C LYS A 132 -2.45 2.10 15.94
N TRP A 133 -2.45 3.14 15.12
CA TRP A 133 -1.29 3.53 14.30
C TRP A 133 -0.09 3.84 15.17
N THR A 134 0.99 3.08 14.97
CA THR A 134 2.21 3.16 15.78
C THR A 134 3.43 3.16 14.85
N ARG A 135 4.45 3.92 15.25
CA ARG A 135 5.76 3.90 14.57
C ARG A 135 6.45 2.58 14.87
N VAL A 136 6.83 1.84 13.84
CA VAL A 136 7.41 0.49 13.95
C VAL A 136 8.87 0.39 13.52
N ALA A 137 9.38 1.40 12.81
CA ALA A 137 10.80 1.53 12.50
C ALA A 137 11.18 2.97 12.13
N ILE A 138 12.47 3.30 12.31
CA ILE A 138 13.12 4.50 11.80
C ILE A 138 14.28 4.07 10.91
N LEU A 139 14.19 4.34 9.61
CA LEU A 139 15.13 3.80 8.63
C LEU A 139 16.50 4.49 8.67
N ASN A 140 16.59 5.66 9.29
CA ASN A 140 17.85 6.36 9.53
C ASN A 140 18.82 5.52 10.37
N ASP A 141 18.32 4.65 11.25
CA ASP A 141 19.17 3.80 12.09
C ASP A 141 19.95 2.77 11.26
N SER A 142 19.32 2.19 10.23
CA SER A 142 20.00 1.29 9.29
C SER A 142 21.09 1.99 8.50
N LEU A 143 20.86 3.25 8.09
CA LEU A 143 21.90 4.04 7.42
C LEU A 143 23.05 4.37 8.36
N LYS A 144 22.73 4.77 9.59
CA LYS A 144 23.74 5.03 10.62
C LYS A 144 24.58 3.79 10.86
N ALA A 145 23.97 2.62 11.02
CA ALA A 145 24.68 1.36 11.19
C ALA A 145 25.59 1.03 10.00
N HIS A 146 25.14 1.30 8.77
CA HIS A 146 25.92 1.09 7.55
C HIS A 146 27.12 2.05 7.41
N PHE A 147 26.92 3.34 7.65
CA PHE A 147 27.95 4.36 7.40
C PHE A 147 28.89 4.62 8.57
N ASN A 148 28.51 4.30 9.81
CA ASN A 148 29.37 4.45 11.00
C ASN A 148 30.76 3.76 10.88
N PRO A 149 30.89 2.51 10.36
CA PRO A 149 32.22 1.92 10.16
C PRO A 149 33.03 2.58 9.03
N ILE A 150 32.38 3.32 8.11
CA ILE A 150 33.00 3.89 6.91
C ILE A 150 33.44 5.34 7.16
N VAL A 151 32.59 6.13 7.81
CA VAL A 151 32.74 7.58 8.01
C VAL A 151 33.07 7.86 9.46
N LYS A 152 34.18 8.56 9.73
CA LYS A 152 34.64 8.85 11.10
C LYS A 152 34.18 10.19 11.66
N GLU A 153 33.75 11.12 10.81
CA GLU A 153 33.31 12.45 11.23
C GLU A 153 31.82 12.43 11.57
N ASP A 154 31.48 12.74 12.82
CA ASP A 154 30.09 12.72 13.33
C ASP A 154 29.11 13.53 12.47
N GLY A 155 29.52 14.73 12.02
CA GLY A 155 28.69 15.58 11.17
C GLY A 155 28.42 14.95 9.79
N MET A 156 29.39 14.26 9.21
CA MET A 156 29.21 13.55 7.94
C MET A 156 28.37 12.28 8.14
N GLN A 157 28.54 11.57 9.26
CA GLN A 157 27.65 10.45 9.61
C GLN A 157 26.19 10.90 9.68
N LEU A 158 25.91 12.07 10.29
CA LEU A 158 24.57 12.64 10.36
C LEU A 158 24.00 12.95 8.96
N ARG A 159 24.80 13.52 8.06
CA ARG A 159 24.35 13.78 6.68
C ARG A 159 24.10 12.50 5.89
N LYS A 160 24.91 11.47 6.11
CA LYS A 160 24.76 10.15 5.48
C LYS A 160 23.51 9.40 5.97
N SER A 161 23.09 9.64 7.22
CA SER A 161 21.91 9.00 7.82
C SER A 161 20.61 9.80 7.68
N ASN A 162 20.67 11.13 7.52
CA ASN A 162 19.50 11.97 7.30
C ASN A 162 18.92 11.76 5.89
N ILE A 163 17.60 11.65 5.78
CA ILE A 163 16.91 11.31 4.53
C ILE A 163 16.18 12.55 3.99
N ARG A 164 16.28 12.78 2.68
CA ARG A 164 15.69 13.93 1.97
C ARG A 164 14.53 13.56 1.05
N SER A 165 14.57 12.36 0.48
CA SER A 165 13.56 11.84 -0.44
C SER A 165 13.57 10.31 -0.39
N PHE A 166 12.46 9.69 -0.73
CA PHE A 166 12.36 8.23 -0.84
C PHE A 166 11.33 7.81 -1.90
N ALA A 167 11.45 6.59 -2.41
CA ALA A 167 10.50 5.98 -3.32
C ALA A 167 10.51 4.45 -3.16
N TRP A 168 9.33 3.85 -3.07
CA TRP A 168 9.16 2.40 -3.11
C TRP A 168 9.29 1.89 -4.55
N SER A 169 9.92 0.72 -4.74
CA SER A 169 9.81 0.01 -6.00
C SER A 169 8.49 -0.77 -6.05
N SER A 170 8.01 -1.08 -7.25
CA SER A 170 7.06 -2.18 -7.41
C SER A 170 7.64 -3.47 -6.78
N PRO A 171 6.80 -4.39 -6.27
CA PRO A 171 7.31 -5.58 -5.59
C PRO A 171 8.11 -6.45 -6.57
N LEU A 172 9.34 -6.79 -6.20
CA LEU A 172 10.20 -7.64 -7.03
C LEU A 172 9.79 -9.10 -6.85
N LYS A 173 8.84 -9.56 -7.67
CA LYS A 173 8.32 -10.93 -7.62
C LYS A 173 9.27 -11.91 -8.31
N LEU A 174 9.47 -13.06 -7.69
CA LEU A 174 10.22 -14.16 -8.30
C LEU A 174 9.33 -14.92 -9.29
N PRO A 175 9.78 -15.15 -10.54
CA PRO A 175 9.07 -16.00 -11.48
C PRO A 175 8.80 -17.36 -10.84
N ALA A 176 7.57 -17.85 -10.95
CA ALA A 176 7.24 -19.19 -10.48
C ALA A 176 8.11 -20.22 -11.24
N GLU A 177 8.85 -21.07 -10.52
CA GLU A 177 9.64 -22.13 -11.15
C GLU A 177 8.67 -23.11 -11.84
N THR A 178 8.66 -23.11 -13.18
CA THR A 178 7.71 -23.87 -14.02
C THR A 178 7.91 -25.39 -13.98
N HIS A 179 8.80 -25.90 -13.12
CA HIS A 179 9.16 -27.31 -13.09
C HIS A 179 9.03 -27.85 -11.66
N THR A 180 8.08 -28.78 -11.48
CA THR A 180 7.74 -29.58 -10.29
C THR A 180 6.68 -29.06 -9.31
N ALA A 181 6.05 -27.91 -9.58
CA ALA A 181 4.80 -27.59 -8.93
C ALA A 181 3.71 -28.54 -9.47
N ALA A 182 3.23 -29.48 -8.66
CA ALA A 182 1.87 -29.98 -8.84
C ALA A 182 0.97 -28.73 -9.00
N SER A 183 -0.03 -28.76 -9.87
CA SER A 183 -0.87 -27.61 -10.27
C SER A 183 -1.61 -26.87 -9.13
N TYR A 184 -1.32 -27.21 -7.88
CA TYR A 184 -2.02 -26.80 -6.66
C TYR A 184 -1.06 -26.40 -5.53
N SER A 185 0.26 -26.31 -5.76
CA SER A 185 1.20 -25.81 -4.74
C SER A 185 1.04 -24.29 -4.59
N VAL A 186 0.78 -23.82 -3.37
CA VAL A 186 0.81 -22.38 -3.07
C VAL A 186 2.22 -21.87 -3.35
N LEU A 187 2.32 -20.85 -4.20
CA LEU A 187 3.61 -20.24 -4.50
C LEU A 187 4.22 -19.64 -3.22
N PRO A 188 5.55 -19.69 -3.06
CA PRO A 188 6.23 -19.03 -1.96
C PRO A 188 5.86 -17.55 -1.85
N ALA A 189 5.95 -16.99 -0.63
CA ALA A 189 5.60 -15.60 -0.36
C ALA A 189 6.35 -14.62 -1.28
N GLU A 190 7.61 -14.90 -1.61
CA GLU A 190 8.45 -14.12 -2.52
C GLU A 190 7.96 -14.13 -3.97
N SER A 191 7.28 -15.18 -4.40
CA SER A 191 6.64 -15.22 -5.73
C SER A 191 5.30 -14.48 -5.74
N ARG A 192 4.58 -14.45 -4.61
CA ARG A 192 3.26 -13.80 -4.51
C ARG A 192 3.35 -12.30 -4.26
N TRP A 193 4.18 -11.93 -3.28
CA TRP A 193 4.31 -10.56 -2.75
C TRP A 193 5.63 -9.89 -3.15
N GLY A 194 6.65 -10.66 -3.55
CA GLY A 194 7.94 -10.11 -3.95
C GLY A 194 8.79 -9.61 -2.80
N PHE A 195 10.00 -9.16 -3.14
CA PHE A 195 10.85 -8.41 -2.23
C PHE A 195 10.46 -6.93 -2.23
N HIS A 196 10.37 -6.33 -1.04
CA HIS A 196 10.06 -4.92 -0.85
C HIS A 196 11.35 -4.11 -0.83
N LEU A 197 11.59 -3.34 -1.90
CA LEU A 197 12.76 -2.47 -2.00
C LEU A 197 12.33 -1.00 -1.85
N LEU A 198 13.14 -0.27 -1.09
CA LEU A 198 12.96 1.15 -0.86
C LEU A 198 14.23 1.89 -1.25
N SER A 199 14.11 2.87 -2.14
CA SER A 199 15.21 3.78 -2.45
C SER A 199 15.06 5.06 -1.65
N ILE A 200 16.19 5.55 -1.17
CA ILE A 200 16.28 6.77 -0.38
C ILE A 200 17.41 7.63 -0.93
N ALA A 201 17.23 8.95 -0.85
CA ALA A 201 18.31 9.90 -1.02
C ALA A 201 18.64 10.52 0.34
N ASN A 202 19.91 10.44 0.74
CA ASN A 202 20.36 11.05 1.98
C ASN A 202 20.73 12.53 1.81
N ASP A 203 21.05 13.22 2.91
CA ASP A 203 21.47 14.61 2.88
C ASP A 203 22.85 14.81 2.22
N ASP A 204 23.61 13.76 1.96
CA ASP A 204 24.87 13.80 1.23
C ASP A 204 24.78 13.39 -0.24
N ASN A 205 23.57 13.38 -0.81
CA ASN A 205 23.29 13.03 -2.20
C ASN A 205 23.73 11.61 -2.59
N ASP A 206 23.78 10.68 -1.63
CA ASP A 206 23.80 9.27 -1.95
C ASP A 206 22.38 8.77 -2.19
N VAL A 207 22.21 8.00 -3.25
CA VAL A 207 21.03 7.16 -3.47
C VAL A 207 21.34 5.76 -2.96
N VAL A 208 20.65 5.37 -1.89
CA VAL A 208 20.80 4.08 -1.22
C VAL A 208 19.55 3.23 -1.49
N VAL A 209 19.73 1.97 -1.87
CA VAL A 209 18.64 1.01 -2.03
C VAL A 209 18.64 0.07 -0.82
N LEU A 210 17.48 -0.03 -0.17
CA LEU A 210 17.24 -0.85 1.02
C LEU A 210 16.31 -2.02 0.67
N LYS A 211 16.59 -3.20 1.21
CA LYS A 211 15.63 -4.31 1.33
C LYS A 211 14.94 -4.18 2.67
N ILE A 212 13.61 -4.00 2.65
CA ILE A 212 12.81 -3.95 3.87
C ILE A 212 12.14 -5.30 4.06
N HIS A 213 12.23 -5.87 5.26
CA HIS A 213 11.48 -7.08 5.60
C HIS A 213 11.07 -7.10 7.07
N ARG A 214 10.01 -7.87 7.35
CA ARG A 214 9.53 -8.15 8.70
C ARG A 214 10.05 -9.53 9.13
N PRO A 215 10.78 -9.66 10.25
CA PRO A 215 11.17 -10.95 10.78
C PRO A 215 9.95 -11.82 11.14
N PRO A 216 9.98 -13.15 10.93
CA PRO A 216 8.80 -14.02 11.14
C PRO A 216 8.43 -14.21 12.61
N THR A 217 9.39 -14.04 13.53
CA THR A 217 9.34 -14.66 14.86
C THR A 217 8.83 -13.78 15.99
N ASP A 218 8.58 -12.48 15.80
CA ASP A 218 8.09 -11.62 16.87
C ASP A 218 7.15 -10.52 16.36
N LEU A 219 5.93 -10.46 16.91
CA LEU A 219 4.97 -9.36 16.70
C LEU A 219 5.51 -8.00 17.17
N SER A 220 6.54 -8.02 18.02
CA SER A 220 7.27 -6.88 18.58
C SER A 220 8.59 -6.58 17.88
N ALA A 221 9.06 -7.43 16.95
CA ALA A 221 10.35 -7.20 16.31
C ALA A 221 10.27 -6.00 15.35
N PRO A 222 11.27 -5.10 15.38
CA PRO A 222 11.34 -3.97 14.46
C PRO A 222 11.46 -4.47 13.02
N TYR A 223 10.95 -3.68 12.07
CA TYR A 223 11.26 -3.89 10.66
C TYR A 223 12.78 -3.77 10.45
N GLU A 224 13.33 -4.70 9.69
CA GLU A 224 14.75 -4.66 9.33
C GLU A 224 14.91 -4.07 7.94
N ALA A 225 15.89 -3.18 7.81
CA ALA A 225 16.27 -2.57 6.54
C ALA A 225 17.75 -2.83 6.25
N GLY A 226 18.01 -3.69 5.27
CA GLY A 226 19.35 -4.04 4.81
C GLY A 226 19.77 -3.21 3.60
N VAL A 227 20.96 -2.61 3.64
CA VAL A 227 21.51 -1.84 2.51
C VAL A 227 21.97 -2.80 1.40
N LEU A 228 21.41 -2.64 0.20
CA LEU A 228 21.77 -3.42 -0.97
C LEU A 228 22.80 -2.73 -1.85
N SER A 229 22.64 -1.42 -2.09
CA SER A 229 23.55 -0.64 -2.94
C SER A 229 23.55 0.84 -2.59
N VAL A 230 24.64 1.53 -2.95
CA VAL A 230 24.86 2.97 -2.69
C VAL A 230 25.46 3.62 -3.94
N ASN A 231 24.89 4.74 -4.39
CA ASN A 231 25.43 5.56 -5.49
C ASN A 231 25.58 7.01 -5.01
N SER A 232 26.81 7.52 -4.99
CA SER A 232 27.10 8.89 -4.55
C SER A 232 27.11 9.87 -5.72
N PHE A 233 26.33 10.96 -5.62
CA PHE A 233 26.32 12.05 -6.60
C PHE A 233 27.03 13.29 -6.05
N ASN A 234 28.36 13.31 -6.19
CA ASN A 234 29.17 14.46 -5.77
C ASN A 234 29.42 15.47 -6.90
N ASP A 235 29.16 15.06 -8.15
CA ASP A 235 29.35 15.93 -9.30
C ASP A 235 28.20 16.94 -9.40
N THR A 236 28.56 18.22 -9.38
CA THR A 236 27.64 19.35 -9.51
C THR A 236 27.67 19.97 -10.91
N ASP A 237 28.47 19.42 -11.82
CA ASP A 237 28.56 19.91 -13.20
C ASP A 237 27.22 19.74 -13.93
N GLY A 238 26.90 20.72 -14.78
CA GLY A 238 25.62 20.82 -15.48
C GLY A 238 24.45 21.36 -14.66
N ASN A 239 24.59 21.53 -13.33
CA ASN A 239 23.56 22.20 -12.53
C ASN A 239 23.63 23.72 -12.71
N TYR A 240 22.46 24.34 -12.82
CA TYR A 240 22.30 25.79 -13.04
C TYR A 240 23.18 26.34 -14.19
N PRO A 241 23.07 25.80 -15.42
CA PRO A 241 23.96 26.16 -16.53
C PRO A 241 23.86 27.62 -16.95
N LYS A 242 22.76 28.30 -16.61
CA LYS A 242 22.54 29.73 -16.88
C LYS A 242 23.31 30.66 -15.94
N LEU A 243 23.87 30.15 -14.83
CA LEU A 243 24.65 30.95 -13.90
C LEU A 243 26.11 31.04 -14.33
N GLN A 244 26.73 32.19 -14.06
CA GLN A 244 28.16 32.38 -14.25
C GLN A 244 28.94 31.44 -13.31
N PRO A 245 29.69 30.44 -13.83
CA PRO A 245 30.24 29.36 -13.01
C PRO A 245 31.19 29.82 -11.90
N SER A 246 31.90 30.93 -12.14
CA SER A 246 32.87 31.54 -11.22
C SER A 246 32.26 32.53 -10.23
N SER A 247 30.95 32.74 -10.27
CA SER A 247 30.29 33.63 -9.31
C SER A 247 30.15 32.97 -7.94
N ILE A 248 30.32 33.76 -6.87
CA ILE A 248 30.09 33.32 -5.48
C ILE A 248 28.67 32.74 -5.32
N PHE A 249 27.69 33.34 -5.99
CA PHE A 249 26.30 32.84 -5.96
C PHE A 249 26.17 31.44 -6.58
N SER A 250 26.81 31.19 -7.73
CA SER A 250 26.85 29.86 -8.35
C SER A 250 27.53 28.84 -7.44
N GLU A 251 28.67 29.19 -6.83
CA GLU A 251 29.38 28.32 -5.89
C GLU A 251 28.51 27.96 -4.67
N ILE A 252 27.84 28.94 -4.07
CA ILE A 252 26.92 28.72 -2.94
C ILE A 252 25.75 27.84 -3.37
N LEU A 253 25.10 28.10 -4.50
CA LEU A 253 23.98 27.27 -4.98
C LEU A 253 24.41 25.83 -5.25
N LYS A 254 25.58 25.62 -5.88
CA LYS A 254 26.13 24.29 -6.13
C LYS A 254 26.42 23.54 -4.82
N SER A 255 26.89 24.23 -3.79
CA SER A 255 27.12 23.64 -2.45
C SER A 255 25.83 23.16 -1.75
N LYS A 256 24.65 23.62 -2.21
CA LYS A 256 23.34 23.30 -1.62
C LYS A 256 22.48 22.41 -2.51
N ILE A 257 23.05 21.83 -3.57
CA ILE A 257 22.35 20.87 -4.42
C ILE A 257 21.94 19.65 -3.57
N LYS A 258 20.66 19.28 -3.69
CA LYS A 258 20.09 18.10 -3.04
C LYS A 258 19.28 17.26 -4.03
N ILE A 259 19.12 15.99 -3.71
CA ILE A 259 18.13 15.12 -4.34
C ILE A 259 16.81 15.26 -3.59
N LEU A 260 15.78 15.77 -4.26
CA LEU A 260 14.48 16.11 -3.63
C LEU A 260 13.29 15.35 -4.21
N SER A 261 13.48 14.62 -5.32
CA SER A 261 12.42 13.89 -6.00
C SER A 261 13.00 12.63 -6.62
N MET A 262 12.27 11.52 -6.48
CA MET A 262 12.68 10.19 -6.91
C MET A 262 11.46 9.41 -7.41
N SER A 263 11.64 8.58 -8.42
CA SER A 263 10.55 7.73 -8.93
C SER A 263 11.09 6.41 -9.49
N TRP A 264 10.44 5.32 -9.12
CA TRP A 264 10.78 3.97 -9.56
C TRP A 264 10.08 3.60 -10.86
N GLY A 265 10.85 3.05 -11.79
CA GLY A 265 10.37 2.49 -13.04
C GLY A 265 10.03 1.00 -12.95
N PRO A 266 9.57 0.41 -14.05
CA PRO A 266 9.19 -1.00 -14.10
C PRO A 266 10.39 -1.94 -13.92
N TRP A 267 10.10 -3.18 -13.49
CA TRP A 267 11.06 -4.27 -13.43
C TRP A 267 11.16 -4.99 -14.79
N PHE A 268 12.39 -5.34 -15.16
CA PHE A 268 12.70 -6.19 -16.31
C PHE A 268 13.25 -7.51 -15.80
N HIS A 269 12.44 -8.56 -15.89
CA HIS A 269 12.80 -9.88 -15.38
C HIS A 269 13.61 -10.66 -16.43
N ALA A 270 14.71 -11.25 -15.98
CA ALA A 270 15.42 -12.34 -16.62
C ALA A 270 15.30 -13.61 -15.75
N LYS A 271 15.90 -14.72 -16.18
CA LYS A 271 15.69 -16.04 -15.56
C LYS A 271 15.99 -16.05 -14.04
N ASN A 272 17.14 -15.50 -13.64
CA ASN A 272 17.61 -15.48 -12.24
C ASN A 272 18.00 -14.06 -11.78
N SER A 273 17.66 -13.05 -12.56
CA SER A 273 17.99 -11.66 -12.27
C SER A 273 16.83 -10.76 -12.68
N ALA A 274 16.76 -9.58 -12.09
CA ALA A 274 15.84 -8.53 -12.50
C ALA A 274 16.59 -7.21 -12.54
N SER A 275 16.31 -6.40 -13.54
CA SER A 275 16.80 -5.03 -13.59
C SER A 275 15.67 -4.03 -13.44
N GLY A 276 15.95 -2.90 -12.80
CA GLY A 276 15.00 -1.83 -12.58
C GLY A 276 15.65 -0.46 -12.79
N LEU A 277 14.82 0.55 -12.97
CA LEU A 277 15.26 1.92 -13.21
C LEU A 277 14.75 2.84 -12.12
N LEU A 278 15.62 3.74 -11.67
CA LEU A 278 15.28 4.77 -10.70
C LEU A 278 15.68 6.12 -11.27
N ALA A 279 14.71 7.02 -11.40
CA ALA A 279 14.95 8.40 -11.80
C ALA A 279 15.02 9.28 -10.56
N VAL A 280 15.98 10.21 -10.53
CA VAL A 280 16.14 11.18 -9.44
C VAL A 280 16.44 12.58 -9.98
N THR A 281 15.89 13.60 -9.34
CA THR A 281 16.22 14.99 -9.63
C THR A 281 17.32 15.45 -8.68
N HIS A 282 18.54 15.63 -9.21
CA HIS A 282 19.70 16.14 -8.49
C HIS A 282 19.88 17.62 -8.83
N GLY A 283 19.46 18.52 -7.93
CA GLY A 283 19.44 19.95 -8.19
C GLY A 283 18.47 20.30 -9.32
N THR A 284 18.98 20.76 -10.45
CA THR A 284 18.20 21.04 -11.67
C THR A 284 18.40 19.99 -12.76
N THR A 285 19.15 18.93 -12.46
CA THR A 285 19.52 17.89 -13.43
C THR A 285 18.78 16.59 -13.13
N LEU A 286 18.39 15.88 -14.19
CA LEU A 286 17.82 14.55 -14.08
C LEU A 286 18.93 13.50 -14.12
N LYS A 287 18.90 12.54 -13.20
CA LYS A 287 19.78 11.38 -13.17
C LYS A 287 18.96 10.09 -13.25
N VAL A 288 19.47 9.07 -13.94
CA VAL A 288 18.83 7.76 -14.05
C VAL A 288 19.81 6.68 -13.62
N ILE A 289 19.38 5.86 -12.66
CA ILE A 289 20.15 4.78 -12.05
C ILE A 289 19.55 3.46 -12.51
N HIS A 290 20.40 2.56 -12.99
CA HIS A 290 20.07 1.18 -13.26
C HIS A 290 20.39 0.34 -12.02
N LEU A 291 19.44 -0.46 -11.55
CA LEU A 291 19.65 -1.45 -10.49
C LEU A 291 19.56 -2.85 -11.11
N ASP A 292 20.61 -3.64 -10.96
CA ASP A 292 20.65 -5.06 -11.32
C ASP A 292 20.58 -5.89 -10.04
N VAL A 293 19.56 -6.74 -9.92
CA VAL A 293 19.32 -7.61 -8.77
C VAL A 293 19.49 -9.07 -9.19
N ASN A 294 20.33 -9.80 -8.48
CA ASN A 294 20.53 -11.24 -8.64
C ASN A 294 19.92 -11.99 -7.46
N VAL A 295 19.22 -13.07 -7.75
CA VAL A 295 18.55 -13.91 -6.74
C VAL A 295 19.43 -15.12 -6.47
N LEU A 296 19.92 -15.24 -5.24
CA LEU A 296 20.77 -16.34 -4.81
C LEU A 296 19.93 -17.42 -4.11
N SER A 297 20.05 -18.66 -4.59
CA SER A 297 19.52 -19.84 -3.90
C SER A 297 20.59 -20.42 -2.97
N GLN A 298 20.38 -20.37 -1.65
CA GLN A 298 21.25 -21.08 -0.72
C GLN A 298 20.80 -22.54 -0.58
N THR A 299 21.75 -23.47 -0.59
CA THR A 299 21.52 -24.86 -0.17
C THR A 299 21.43 -24.92 1.35
N PRO A 300 20.37 -25.50 1.94
CA PRO A 300 20.16 -25.47 3.39
C PRO A 300 21.21 -26.31 4.13
N GLU A 301 22.00 -25.70 5.02
CA GLU A 301 22.90 -26.41 5.94
C GLU A 301 22.18 -26.84 7.25
N THR A 302 20.95 -26.40 7.48
CA THR A 302 20.13 -26.76 8.65
C THR A 302 18.65 -26.73 8.28
N SER A 303 17.79 -27.41 9.06
CA SER A 303 16.36 -27.67 8.80
C SER A 303 15.42 -26.46 8.76
N ALA A 304 15.93 -25.26 8.48
CA ALA A 304 15.15 -24.07 8.19
C ALA A 304 14.91 -23.95 6.67
N GLU A 305 13.73 -23.48 6.27
CA GLU A 305 13.40 -23.26 4.87
C GLU A 305 14.45 -22.34 4.18
N PRO A 306 14.80 -22.60 2.91
CA PRO A 306 15.82 -21.82 2.20
C PRO A 306 15.34 -20.39 1.97
N GLN A 307 15.81 -19.45 2.80
CA GLN A 307 15.51 -18.04 2.64
C GLN A 307 16.28 -17.51 1.42
N LYS A 308 15.57 -17.17 0.33
CA LYS A 308 16.18 -16.62 -0.89
C LYS A 308 16.78 -15.25 -0.59
N GLN A 309 18.09 -15.11 -0.79
CA GLN A 309 18.80 -13.84 -0.61
C GLN A 309 18.89 -13.11 -1.95
N ILE A 310 18.95 -11.78 -1.90
CA ILE A 310 19.15 -10.95 -3.08
C ILE A 310 20.42 -10.14 -2.91
N GLU A 311 21.18 -10.02 -3.99
CA GLU A 311 22.28 -9.09 -4.11
C GLU A 311 21.94 -8.08 -5.21
N ALA A 312 22.27 -6.81 -4.99
CA ALA A 312 22.01 -5.78 -5.99
C ALA A 312 23.28 -4.98 -6.28
N SER A 313 23.41 -4.58 -7.54
CA SER A 313 24.42 -3.63 -7.98
C SER A 313 23.73 -2.50 -8.72
N SER A 314 24.19 -1.27 -8.51
CA SER A 314 23.60 -0.09 -9.12
C SER A 314 24.62 0.70 -9.91
N LYS A 315 24.16 1.36 -10.98
CA LYS A 315 25.00 2.17 -11.84
C LYS A 315 24.26 3.39 -12.36
N ASP A 316 24.92 4.55 -12.32
CA ASP A 316 24.46 5.74 -13.04
C ASP A 316 24.55 5.51 -14.56
N ILE A 317 23.40 5.56 -15.22
CA ILE A 317 23.26 5.44 -16.68
C ILE A 317 22.73 6.74 -17.32
N THR A 318 22.75 7.86 -16.59
CA THR A 318 22.33 9.17 -17.11
C THR A 318 22.94 9.50 -18.48
N PRO A 319 24.26 9.31 -18.74
CA PRO A 319 24.85 9.62 -20.04
C PRO A 319 24.32 8.78 -21.21
N LYS A 320 23.57 7.70 -20.93
CA LYS A 320 22.96 6.82 -21.93
C LYS A 320 21.52 7.23 -22.26
N PHE A 321 20.90 8.05 -21.42
CA PHE A 321 19.64 8.73 -21.67
C PHE A 321 19.84 10.09 -22.38
N TYR A 322 21.08 10.38 -22.79
CA TYR A 322 21.57 11.74 -23.03
C TYR A 322 21.83 12.02 -24.51
N GLU A 323 21.03 12.93 -25.08
CA GLU A 323 21.41 13.94 -26.07
C GLU A 323 20.36 15.07 -25.98
N GLY A 324 20.74 16.30 -25.60
CA GLY A 324 19.85 17.48 -25.65
C GLY A 324 19.17 17.95 -24.35
N LEU A 325 19.40 17.31 -23.19
CA LEU A 325 18.74 17.71 -21.93
C LEU A 325 19.42 18.87 -21.16
N GLY A 326 20.65 19.27 -21.53
CA GLY A 326 21.43 20.27 -20.79
C GLY A 326 20.83 21.69 -20.75
N GLY A 327 19.77 21.95 -21.53
CA GLY A 327 19.04 23.22 -21.54
C GLY A 327 17.86 23.30 -20.56
N TYR A 328 17.44 22.17 -19.99
CA TYR A 328 16.24 22.11 -19.15
C TYR A 328 16.56 22.19 -17.67
N HIS A 329 15.65 22.81 -16.92
CA HIS A 329 15.71 22.88 -15.47
C HIS A 329 14.59 22.01 -14.90
N PHE A 330 14.96 20.81 -14.46
CA PHE A 330 14.01 19.87 -13.87
C PHE A 330 13.63 20.30 -12.45
N ALA A 331 12.35 20.22 -12.15
CA ALA A 331 11.79 20.54 -10.85
C ALA A 331 10.47 19.79 -10.63
N GLY A 332 10.18 19.43 -9.39
CA GLY A 332 8.93 18.76 -9.02
C GLY A 332 8.97 17.23 -9.15
N PRO A 333 7.80 16.58 -9.18
CA PRO A 333 7.69 15.13 -9.17
C PRO A 333 8.12 14.48 -10.50
N LEU A 334 8.45 13.20 -10.42
CA LEU A 334 8.84 12.34 -11.53
C LEU A 334 7.86 11.16 -11.60
N ALA A 335 7.51 10.71 -12.81
CA ALA A 335 6.65 9.54 -12.99
C ALA A 335 7.11 8.66 -14.15
N TRP A 336 7.16 7.35 -13.91
CA TRP A 336 7.41 6.37 -14.96
C TRP A 336 6.12 5.81 -15.52
N LEU A 337 6.10 5.59 -16.83
CA LEU A 337 4.98 5.01 -17.56
C LEU A 337 5.47 3.85 -18.40
N SER A 338 4.82 2.71 -18.24
CA SER A 338 5.04 1.50 -19.03
C SER A 338 3.81 0.63 -18.90
N THR A 339 3.45 -0.08 -19.96
CA THR A 339 2.61 -1.29 -19.84
C THR A 339 3.51 -2.53 -19.93
N ASP A 340 3.04 -3.65 -19.40
CA ASP A 340 3.81 -4.92 -19.41
C ASP A 340 4.14 -5.35 -20.85
N ASP A 341 3.18 -5.16 -21.75
CA ASP A 341 3.25 -5.52 -23.17
C ASP A 341 3.98 -4.48 -24.04
N SER A 342 4.12 -3.23 -23.56
CA SER A 342 4.74 -2.17 -24.37
C SER A 342 6.24 -2.38 -24.58
N HIS A 343 6.69 -2.05 -25.78
CA HIS A 343 8.11 -1.97 -26.12
C HIS A 343 8.75 -0.63 -25.75
N THR A 344 8.01 0.26 -25.07
CA THR A 344 8.47 1.60 -24.74
C THR A 344 8.26 1.90 -23.26
N VAL A 345 9.26 2.51 -22.65
CA VAL A 345 9.15 3.10 -21.31
C VAL A 345 9.25 4.61 -21.45
N CYS A 346 8.37 5.34 -20.78
CA CYS A 346 8.41 6.79 -20.75
C CYS A 346 8.67 7.31 -19.32
N LEU A 347 9.54 8.30 -19.20
CA LEU A 347 9.76 9.05 -17.97
C LEU A 347 9.20 10.46 -18.16
N ALA A 348 8.22 10.82 -17.35
CA ALA A 348 7.68 12.16 -17.25
C ALA A 348 8.42 12.92 -16.14
N ALA A 349 8.96 14.08 -16.47
CA ALA A 349 9.73 14.91 -15.56
C ALA A 349 9.26 16.36 -15.62
N GLY A 350 8.87 16.92 -14.47
CA GLY A 350 8.45 18.32 -14.37
C GLY A 350 9.60 19.30 -14.66
N THR A 351 9.24 20.44 -15.25
CA THR A 351 10.12 21.60 -15.38
C THR A 351 9.40 22.86 -14.90
N LEU A 352 10.14 23.97 -14.78
CA LEU A 352 9.52 25.26 -14.56
C LEU A 352 8.71 25.64 -15.81
N ALA A 353 7.37 25.66 -15.70
CA ALA A 353 6.43 25.99 -16.76
C ALA A 353 6.19 24.91 -17.84
N GLY A 354 6.37 23.63 -17.50
CA GLY A 354 6.04 22.52 -18.41
C GLY A 354 6.35 21.14 -17.87
N LEU A 355 6.23 20.17 -18.78
CA LEU A 355 6.52 18.76 -18.58
C LEU A 355 7.41 18.27 -19.72
N ILE A 356 8.39 17.45 -19.38
CA ILE A 356 9.24 16.77 -20.35
C ILE A 356 8.93 15.28 -20.32
N LEU A 357 8.68 14.71 -21.49
CA LEU A 357 8.52 13.28 -21.70
C LEU A 357 9.76 12.71 -22.38
N ILE A 358 10.39 11.74 -21.73
CA ILE A 358 11.58 11.04 -22.22
C ILE A 358 11.17 9.61 -22.57
N LYS A 359 11.12 9.28 -23.85
CA LYS A 359 10.74 7.94 -24.35
C LYS A 359 12.00 7.11 -24.61
N ALA A 360 12.01 5.87 -24.14
CA ALA A 360 13.09 4.91 -24.37
C ALA A 360 12.54 3.55 -24.81
N SER A 361 13.26 2.86 -25.68
CA SER A 361 12.91 1.51 -26.14
C SER A 361 13.30 0.44 -25.11
N LYS A 362 12.44 -0.57 -24.94
CA LYS A 362 12.60 -1.73 -24.06
C LYS A 362 13.08 -2.93 -24.88
N GLU A 363 14.19 -3.53 -24.48
CA GLU A 363 14.57 -4.87 -24.97
C GLU A 363 14.08 -5.95 -23.99
N PRO A 364 13.47 -7.04 -24.49
CA PRO A 364 13.06 -8.16 -23.64
C PRO A 364 14.23 -8.70 -22.80
N HIS A 365 14.02 -8.84 -21.50
CA HIS A 365 14.96 -9.45 -20.53
C HIS A 365 16.33 -8.75 -20.35
N LYS A 366 16.62 -7.68 -21.08
CA LYS A 366 17.88 -6.91 -20.98
C LYS A 366 17.69 -5.47 -20.48
N GLY A 367 16.44 -5.05 -20.23
CA GLY A 367 16.12 -3.68 -19.83
C GLY A 367 16.22 -2.70 -21.01
N ILE A 368 16.60 -1.45 -20.72
CA ILE A 368 16.82 -0.43 -21.75
C ILE A 368 18.23 -0.59 -22.31
N HIS A 369 18.37 -0.87 -23.62
CA HIS A 369 19.66 -0.89 -24.28
C HIS A 369 19.99 0.50 -24.86
N PRO A 370 21.05 1.18 -24.38
CA PRO A 370 21.42 2.54 -24.78
C PRO A 370 21.73 2.74 -26.26
N SER A 371 22.02 1.66 -26.99
CA SER A 371 22.56 1.70 -28.35
C SER A 371 21.57 1.30 -29.43
N SER A 372 20.34 0.87 -29.08
CA SER A 372 19.39 0.29 -30.06
C SER A 372 18.15 1.14 -30.34
N GLY A 373 17.92 2.26 -29.65
CA GLY A 373 16.77 3.13 -29.92
C GLY A 373 17.00 4.59 -29.51
N ARG A 374 16.65 5.52 -30.40
CA ARG A 374 16.69 6.97 -30.14
C ARG A 374 15.83 7.29 -28.91
N VAL A 375 16.42 7.81 -27.84
CA VAL A 375 15.67 8.48 -26.78
C VAL A 375 14.97 9.68 -27.42
N ARG A 376 13.64 9.74 -27.34
CA ARG A 376 12.86 10.86 -27.89
C ARG A 376 12.39 11.77 -26.76
N LEU A 377 12.50 13.05 -27.02
CA LEU A 377 12.09 14.11 -26.09
C LEU A 377 10.85 14.80 -26.65
N GLN A 378 9.82 14.97 -25.81
CA GLN A 378 8.68 15.83 -26.08
C GLN A 378 8.54 16.84 -24.95
N GLU A 379 8.51 18.13 -25.29
CA GLU A 379 8.22 19.21 -24.35
C GLU A 379 6.73 19.56 -24.42
N LEU A 380 6.09 19.60 -23.26
CA LEU A 380 4.68 19.93 -23.10
C LEU A 380 4.58 21.18 -22.22
N LEU A 381 4.24 22.30 -22.84
CA LEU A 381 4.11 23.60 -22.17
C LEU A 381 2.68 23.81 -21.68
N PHE A 382 2.53 24.48 -20.55
CA PHE A 382 1.23 24.73 -19.94
C PHE A 382 0.67 26.08 -20.39
N TYR A 383 -0.24 26.04 -21.36
CA TYR A 383 -1.00 27.19 -21.85
C TYR A 383 -2.46 27.06 -21.45
N GLU A 384 -3.11 28.18 -21.16
CA GLU A 384 -4.58 28.20 -21.12
C GLU A 384 -5.14 27.91 -22.51
N SER A 385 -6.25 27.17 -22.58
CA SER A 385 -6.97 26.99 -23.84
C SER A 385 -7.58 28.32 -24.27
N PRO A 386 -7.39 28.77 -25.52
CA PRO A 386 -7.96 30.04 -25.95
C PRO A 386 -9.49 29.93 -25.96
N GLU A 387 -10.15 30.60 -25.03
CA GLU A 387 -11.62 30.66 -24.97
C GLU A 387 -12.21 31.52 -26.10
N ASN A 388 -11.39 32.32 -26.78
CA ASN A 388 -11.77 33.14 -27.94
C ASN A 388 -10.56 33.30 -28.89
N ASP A 389 -10.82 33.43 -30.20
CA ASP A 389 -9.85 33.76 -31.26
C ASP A 389 -9.24 35.16 -31.07
N SER A 390 -8.57 35.42 -29.95
CA SER A 390 -7.79 36.63 -29.72
C SER A 390 -6.40 36.46 -30.33
N GLU A 391 -5.88 37.46 -31.03
CA GLU A 391 -4.53 37.48 -31.62
C GLU A 391 -3.38 37.50 -30.58
N THR A 392 -3.69 37.41 -29.29
CA THR A 392 -2.73 37.39 -28.17
C THR A 392 -2.32 35.96 -27.81
N GLU A 393 -1.02 35.73 -27.57
CA GLU A 393 -0.53 34.45 -27.07
C GLU A 393 -1.27 34.06 -25.77
N PRO A 394 -1.74 32.80 -25.64
CA PRO A 394 -2.47 32.37 -24.46
C PRO A 394 -1.58 32.51 -23.22
N PRO A 395 -2.14 32.93 -22.07
CA PRO A 395 -1.38 33.05 -20.84
C PRO A 395 -0.76 31.71 -20.46
N ARG A 396 0.49 31.78 -20.00
CA ARG A 396 1.33 30.62 -19.69
C ARG A 396 1.39 30.38 -18.19
N HIS A 397 1.11 29.16 -17.76
CA HIS A 397 1.33 28.76 -16.38
C HIS A 397 2.82 28.52 -16.14
N SER A 398 3.40 29.31 -15.24
CA SER A 398 4.82 29.26 -14.92
C SER A 398 5.11 28.62 -13.55
N GLU A 399 4.12 27.97 -12.94
CA GLU A 399 4.28 27.32 -11.65
C GLU A 399 4.89 25.91 -11.79
N PRO A 400 5.57 25.41 -10.73
CA PRO A 400 5.96 24.02 -10.67
C PRO A 400 4.75 23.09 -10.53
N ILE A 401 4.93 21.85 -10.99
CA ILE A 401 4.01 20.75 -10.76
C ILE A 401 4.02 20.41 -9.25
N SER A 402 2.86 20.44 -8.62
CA SER A 402 2.66 20.13 -7.20
C SER A 402 2.19 18.69 -6.97
N ALA A 403 1.58 18.06 -7.98
CA ALA A 403 1.14 16.67 -7.91
C ALA A 403 1.23 16.01 -9.28
N MET A 404 1.65 14.74 -9.31
CA MET A 404 1.75 13.95 -10.54
C MET A 404 1.52 12.47 -10.23
N ILE A 405 0.62 11.82 -10.94
CA ILE A 405 0.34 10.39 -10.80
C ILE A 405 0.12 9.73 -12.15
N VAL A 406 0.30 8.43 -12.19
CA VAL A 406 -0.08 7.59 -13.34
C VAL A 406 -1.22 6.68 -12.87
N ALA A 407 -2.29 6.63 -13.65
CA ALA A 407 -3.38 5.70 -13.42
C ALA A 407 -3.73 4.99 -14.72
N MET A 408 -4.18 3.74 -14.61
CA MET A 408 -4.63 2.97 -15.77
C MET A 408 -6.06 3.35 -16.10
N ASP A 409 -6.33 3.64 -17.36
CA ASP A 409 -7.68 3.80 -17.86
C ASP A 409 -8.44 2.47 -17.76
N THR A 410 -9.67 2.52 -17.27
CA THR A 410 -10.49 1.32 -16.97
C THR A 410 -10.91 0.59 -18.24
N HIS A 411 -11.09 1.31 -19.35
CA HIS A 411 -11.55 0.74 -20.62
C HIS A 411 -10.40 0.34 -21.55
N SER A 412 -9.48 1.27 -21.80
CA SER A 412 -8.37 1.03 -22.73
C SER A 412 -7.21 0.29 -22.10
N HIS A 413 -7.16 0.19 -20.76
CA HIS A 413 -5.99 -0.29 -20.00
C HIS A 413 -4.69 0.47 -20.34
N ALA A 414 -4.81 1.66 -20.93
CA ALA A 414 -3.69 2.53 -21.25
C ALA A 414 -3.32 3.38 -20.02
N PRO A 415 -2.03 3.61 -19.75
CA PRO A 415 -1.61 4.49 -18.69
C PRO A 415 -1.93 5.95 -19.07
N VAL A 416 -2.47 6.69 -18.12
CA VAL A 416 -2.75 8.13 -18.24
C VAL A 416 -2.00 8.84 -17.13
N LEU A 417 -1.16 9.81 -17.51
CA LEU A 417 -0.51 10.71 -16.58
C LEU A 417 -1.48 11.82 -16.23
N TYR A 418 -1.68 12.05 -14.94
CA TYR A 418 -2.40 13.21 -14.45
C TYR A 418 -1.44 14.09 -13.67
N LEU A 419 -1.56 15.39 -13.85
CA LEU A 419 -0.73 16.37 -13.16
C LEU A 419 -1.54 17.60 -12.77
N ALA A 420 -1.04 18.28 -11.75
CA ALA A 420 -1.54 19.58 -11.35
C ALA A 420 -0.41 20.50 -10.86
N THR A 421 -0.60 21.81 -11.02
CA THR A 421 0.34 22.84 -10.58
C THR A 421 -0.16 23.57 -9.33
N ALA A 422 0.77 24.23 -8.64
CA ALA A 422 0.44 25.07 -7.50
C ALA A 422 -0.43 26.29 -7.86
N GLY A 423 -0.51 26.66 -9.16
CA GLY A 423 -1.38 27.73 -9.66
C GLY A 423 -2.75 27.28 -10.12
N GLY A 424 -3.06 25.98 -10.01
CA GLY A 424 -4.39 25.44 -10.36
C GLY A 424 -4.53 24.89 -11.77
N PHE A 425 -3.45 24.87 -12.56
CA PHE A 425 -3.47 24.17 -13.85
C PHE A 425 -3.55 22.66 -13.63
N THR A 426 -4.43 21.97 -14.34
CA THR A 426 -4.62 20.51 -14.28
C THR A 426 -4.64 19.92 -15.67
N ALA A 427 -3.94 18.81 -15.88
CA ALA A 427 -3.86 18.15 -17.18
C ALA A 427 -3.87 16.62 -17.06
N ALA A 428 -4.40 15.98 -18.10
CA ALA A 428 -4.33 14.54 -18.34
C ALA A 428 -3.58 14.29 -19.67
N VAL A 429 -2.65 13.35 -19.67
CA VAL A 429 -1.85 12.96 -20.85
C VAL A 429 -1.97 11.45 -21.00
N PRO A 430 -2.82 10.93 -21.92
CA PRO A 430 -2.97 9.50 -22.16
C PRO A 430 -1.81 8.97 -23.00
N PHE A 431 -1.33 7.77 -22.67
CA PHE A 431 -0.21 7.12 -23.37
C PHE A 431 -0.68 5.86 -24.07
N ARG A 432 -0.64 5.88 -25.40
CA ARG A 432 -0.86 4.70 -26.22
C ARG A 432 0.45 4.26 -26.85
N ASP A 433 0.63 2.95 -26.95
CA ASP A 433 1.82 2.39 -27.58
C ASP A 433 1.79 2.70 -29.08
N GLY A 434 2.95 3.11 -29.63
CA GLY A 434 3.08 3.55 -31.02
C GLY A 434 2.79 5.03 -31.30
N ASP A 435 2.25 5.80 -30.35
CA ASP A 435 2.02 7.23 -30.55
C ASP A 435 3.34 8.04 -30.53
N ASP A 436 3.55 8.85 -31.57
CA ASP A 436 4.72 9.70 -31.69
C ASP A 436 4.65 10.94 -30.77
N GLU A 437 3.45 11.48 -30.54
CA GLU A 437 3.18 12.66 -29.69
C GLU A 437 2.03 12.39 -28.71
N TYR A 438 2.16 12.90 -27.48
CA TYR A 438 1.14 12.82 -26.44
C TYR A 438 0.54 14.21 -26.15
N PRO A 439 -0.70 14.51 -26.58
CA PRO A 439 -1.35 15.79 -26.32
C PRO A 439 -1.82 15.94 -24.86
N ILE A 440 -1.93 17.19 -24.42
CA ILE A 440 -2.54 17.54 -23.13
C ILE A 440 -4.07 17.59 -23.28
N HIS A 441 -4.78 16.95 -22.38
CA HIS A 441 -6.24 16.98 -22.25
C HIS A 441 -6.66 17.54 -20.88
N ALA A 442 -7.92 17.99 -20.79
CA ALA A 442 -8.54 18.31 -19.52
C ALA A 442 -8.70 17.06 -18.65
N VAL A 443 -8.60 17.22 -17.33
CA VAL A 443 -8.85 16.13 -16.37
C VAL A 443 -10.36 15.84 -16.27
N PRO A 444 -10.78 14.58 -16.05
CA PRO A 444 -12.20 14.21 -16.03
C PRO A 444 -12.98 14.81 -14.86
N TRP A 445 -12.30 15.29 -13.83
CA TRP A 445 -12.89 15.97 -12.66
C TRP A 445 -12.74 17.50 -12.70
N LYS A 446 -12.49 18.08 -13.88
CA LYS A 446 -12.35 19.54 -14.04
C LYS A 446 -13.61 20.27 -13.61
N ASP A 447 -14.78 19.79 -14.03
CA ASP A 447 -16.06 20.43 -13.69
C ASP A 447 -16.29 20.44 -12.16
N GLN A 448 -15.94 19.35 -11.45
CA GLN A 448 -16.06 19.32 -9.99
C GLN A 448 -15.08 20.28 -9.30
N LEU A 449 -13.88 20.46 -9.87
CA LEU A 449 -12.90 21.44 -9.39
C LEU A 449 -13.42 22.87 -9.58
N ASP A 450 -13.97 23.15 -10.76
CA ASP A 450 -14.55 24.44 -11.10
C ASP A 450 -15.79 24.75 -10.24
N ASP A 451 -16.68 23.77 -9.99
CA ASP A 451 -17.83 23.91 -9.08
C ASP A 451 -17.40 24.29 -7.65
N VAL A 452 -16.35 23.65 -7.13
CA VAL A 452 -15.83 23.94 -5.78
C VAL A 452 -15.20 25.34 -5.73
N ARG A 453 -14.48 25.73 -6.78
CA ARG A 453 -13.89 27.07 -6.92
C ARG A 453 -14.96 28.15 -7.00
N GLU A 454 -15.95 27.98 -7.87
CA GLU A 454 -17.05 28.92 -8.09
C GLU A 454 -17.90 29.09 -6.84
N ARG A 455 -18.19 28.01 -6.11
CA ARG A 455 -18.90 28.11 -4.84
C ARG A 455 -18.15 28.97 -3.83
N TYR A 456 -16.84 28.75 -3.69
CA TYR A 456 -16.01 29.56 -2.80
C TYR A 456 -15.95 31.02 -3.24
N ASP A 457 -15.85 31.27 -4.54
CA ASP A 457 -15.88 32.62 -5.13
C ASP A 457 -17.19 33.35 -4.79
N PHE A 458 -18.31 32.67 -4.96
CA PHE A 458 -19.65 33.20 -4.67
C PHE A 458 -19.88 33.44 -3.18
N ASP A 459 -19.48 32.49 -2.32
CA ASP A 459 -19.62 32.59 -0.87
C ASP A 459 -18.78 33.73 -0.25
N ARG A 460 -17.75 34.19 -0.97
CA ARG A 460 -16.81 35.22 -0.52
C ARG A 460 -16.87 36.51 -1.35
N ASP A 461 -17.80 36.62 -2.31
CA ASP A 461 -17.96 37.76 -3.22
C ASP A 461 -16.64 38.16 -3.92
N LEU A 462 -15.87 37.18 -4.42
CA LEU A 462 -14.53 37.41 -5.00
C LEU A 462 -14.54 37.81 -6.49
N GLY A 463 -15.68 37.68 -7.18
CA GLY A 463 -15.84 38.18 -8.54
C GLY A 463 -15.04 37.42 -9.60
N GLY A 464 -14.90 36.10 -9.45
CA GLY A 464 -14.16 35.20 -10.33
C GLY A 464 -12.66 35.12 -10.02
N LEU A 465 -12.20 35.71 -8.92
CA LEU A 465 -10.79 35.79 -8.54
C LEU A 465 -10.37 34.66 -7.60
N ALA A 466 -11.20 33.64 -7.38
CA ALA A 466 -10.80 32.44 -6.64
C ALA A 466 -9.83 31.55 -7.44
N VAL A 467 -8.85 30.97 -6.74
CA VAL A 467 -7.87 30.02 -7.27
C VAL A 467 -7.98 28.71 -6.50
N ALA A 468 -8.17 27.60 -7.22
CA ALA A 468 -8.10 26.26 -6.64
C ALA A 468 -6.70 25.68 -6.87
N ARG A 469 -6.04 25.24 -5.79
CA ARG A 469 -4.70 24.65 -5.82
C ARG A 469 -4.78 23.17 -5.50
N ALA A 470 -4.15 22.34 -6.33
CA ALA A 470 -3.97 20.93 -6.03
C ALA A 470 -2.65 20.71 -5.29
N TRP A 471 -2.71 19.98 -4.18
CA TRP A 471 -1.55 19.71 -3.33
C TRP A 471 -1.02 18.29 -3.46
N GLY A 472 -1.87 17.34 -3.82
CA GLY A 472 -1.49 15.94 -3.96
C GLY A 472 -2.53 15.16 -4.73
N MET A 473 -2.09 14.05 -5.31
CA MET A 473 -2.94 13.15 -6.06
C MET A 473 -2.58 11.71 -5.73
N ALA A 474 -3.55 10.81 -5.76
CA ALA A 474 -3.29 9.39 -5.58
C ALA A 474 -4.27 8.56 -6.41
N SER A 475 -3.87 7.34 -6.79
CA SER A 475 -4.74 6.42 -7.52
C SER A 475 -4.80 5.06 -6.83
N CYS A 476 -5.97 4.42 -6.92
CA CYS A 476 -6.16 3.04 -6.47
C CYS A 476 -7.25 2.39 -7.32
N LYS A 477 -6.93 1.25 -7.96
CA LYS A 477 -7.89 0.43 -8.74
C LYS A 477 -8.69 1.25 -9.78
N GLY A 478 -8.02 2.16 -10.50
CA GLY A 478 -8.63 3.00 -11.53
C GLY A 478 -9.40 4.23 -11.01
N MET A 479 -9.53 4.38 -9.69
CA MET A 479 -9.99 5.63 -9.06
C MET A 479 -8.82 6.56 -8.82
N ILE A 480 -9.09 7.85 -8.89
CA ILE A 480 -8.17 8.95 -8.69
C ILE A 480 -8.75 9.86 -7.61
N ALA A 481 -7.92 10.25 -6.67
CA ALA A 481 -8.21 11.24 -5.65
C ALA A 481 -7.29 12.45 -5.86
N ALA A 482 -7.86 13.65 -5.92
CA ALA A 482 -7.14 14.91 -5.98
C ALA A 482 -7.46 15.76 -4.75
N GLY A 483 -6.43 16.16 -4.00
CA GLY A 483 -6.54 16.99 -2.81
C GLY A 483 -6.36 18.46 -3.16
N ILE A 484 -7.41 19.26 -2.93
CA ILE A 484 -7.47 20.66 -3.36
C ILE A 484 -7.80 21.62 -2.21
N THR A 485 -7.28 22.83 -2.32
CA THR A 485 -7.65 23.97 -1.47
C THR A 485 -8.01 25.16 -2.34
N VAL A 486 -9.03 25.94 -1.98
CA VAL A 486 -9.41 27.14 -2.73
C VAL A 486 -9.00 28.38 -1.96
N HIS A 487 -8.52 29.43 -2.63
CA HIS A 487 -8.02 30.68 -2.03
C HIS A 487 -8.45 31.90 -2.87
N PRO A 488 -8.47 33.12 -2.29
CA PRO A 488 -8.48 34.35 -3.07
C PRO A 488 -7.19 34.47 -3.89
N GLY A 489 -7.30 34.89 -5.15
CA GLY A 489 -6.17 34.98 -6.09
C GLY A 489 -5.42 36.30 -6.03
N ASP A 490 -6.07 37.40 -5.64
CA ASP A 490 -5.55 38.76 -5.72
C ASP A 490 -5.34 39.44 -4.36
N MET A 491 -5.62 38.74 -3.26
CA MET A 491 -5.50 39.27 -1.90
C MET A 491 -4.93 38.26 -0.91
N ILE A 492 -4.39 38.78 0.19
CA ILE A 492 -3.88 37.96 1.29
C ILE A 492 -5.07 37.45 2.10
N GLU A 493 -5.19 36.13 2.18
CA GLU A 493 -6.19 35.50 3.00
C GLU A 493 -5.69 35.28 4.43
N TYR A 494 -6.42 35.82 5.41
CA TYR A 494 -6.18 35.50 6.81
C TYR A 494 -7.05 34.31 7.22
N ARG A 495 -6.43 33.16 7.47
CA ARG A 495 -7.12 31.96 7.98
C ARG A 495 -6.71 31.62 9.38
N THR A 496 -7.69 31.17 10.15
CA THR A 496 -7.46 30.42 11.38
C THR A 496 -7.42 28.92 11.09
N ALA A 497 -6.78 28.13 11.96
CA ALA A 497 -6.74 26.67 11.83
C ALA A 497 -8.14 26.01 11.78
N ALA A 498 -9.18 26.66 12.29
CA ALA A 498 -10.55 26.16 12.24
C ALA A 498 -11.19 26.28 10.84
N GLU A 499 -10.70 27.21 10.02
CA GLU A 499 -11.17 27.50 8.66
C GLU A 499 -10.36 26.74 7.60
N GLU A 500 -9.29 26.05 7.99
CA GLU A 500 -8.54 25.18 7.10
C GLU A 500 -9.42 24.04 6.60
N ARG A 501 -9.48 23.89 5.27
CA ARG A 501 -10.24 22.88 4.56
C ARG A 501 -9.40 22.31 3.43
N LEU A 502 -9.34 20.98 3.37
CA LEU A 502 -8.89 20.22 2.22
C LEU A 502 -10.11 19.53 1.62
N THR A 503 -10.32 19.72 0.32
CA THR A 503 -11.37 19.01 -0.40
C THR A 503 -10.74 17.90 -1.22
N ILE A 504 -11.24 16.68 -1.08
CA ILE A 504 -10.80 15.53 -1.87
C ILE A 504 -11.85 15.26 -2.94
N ILE A 505 -11.46 15.47 -4.19
CA ILE A 505 -12.26 15.12 -5.36
C ILE A 505 -11.89 13.70 -5.78
N MET A 506 -12.89 12.83 -5.90
CA MET A 506 -12.70 11.45 -6.36
C MET A 506 -13.38 11.27 -7.71
N SER A 507 -12.65 10.67 -8.65
CA SER A 507 -13.15 10.38 -9.99
C SER A 507 -12.51 9.09 -10.50
N THR A 508 -13.18 8.42 -11.42
CA THR A 508 -12.57 7.42 -12.29
C THR A 508 -11.84 8.11 -13.44
N ALA A 509 -10.98 7.36 -14.15
CA ALA A 509 -10.29 7.85 -15.34
C ALA A 509 -11.24 8.21 -16.51
N ASP A 510 -12.44 7.65 -16.54
CA ASP A 510 -13.46 7.85 -17.58
C ASP A 510 -14.56 8.86 -17.20
N GLY A 511 -14.53 9.41 -15.98
CA GLY A 511 -15.56 10.31 -15.46
C GLY A 511 -16.91 9.64 -15.13
N SER A 512 -17.00 8.30 -15.25
CA SER A 512 -18.22 7.54 -14.93
C SER A 512 -18.29 7.18 -13.44
N GLN A 513 -19.49 7.24 -12.84
CA GLN A 513 -19.68 6.75 -11.47
C GLN A 513 -19.64 5.22 -11.48
N SER A 514 -18.63 4.61 -10.86
CA SER A 514 -18.50 3.16 -10.86
C SER A 514 -19.53 2.48 -9.94
N ASP A 515 -20.32 1.58 -10.52
CA ASP A 515 -21.00 0.51 -9.80
C ASP A 515 -20.01 -0.66 -9.58
N GLY A 516 -20.03 -1.21 -8.37
CA GLY A 516 -19.09 -2.23 -7.92
C GLY A 516 -19.09 -3.51 -8.76
N MET A 517 -17.91 -4.08 -8.98
CA MET A 517 -17.69 -5.26 -9.83
C MET A 517 -17.72 -6.58 -9.05
N ASP A 518 -18.35 -7.57 -9.68
CA ASP A 518 -18.62 -8.96 -9.27
C ASP A 518 -17.39 -9.85 -9.00
N SER A 519 -17.59 -10.80 -8.09
CA SER A 519 -16.67 -11.90 -7.74
C SER A 519 -16.81 -13.12 -8.68
N ARG A 520 -15.71 -13.64 -9.21
CA ARG A 520 -15.64 -14.94 -9.90
C ARG A 520 -15.24 -16.08 -8.95
N SER A 521 -15.92 -17.22 -9.09
CA SER A 521 -15.72 -18.48 -8.38
C SER A 521 -14.56 -19.31 -8.96
N VAL A 522 -13.78 -19.98 -8.10
CA VAL A 522 -12.72 -20.94 -8.46
C VAL A 522 -13.07 -22.33 -7.93
N SER A 523 -12.77 -23.38 -8.69
CA SER A 523 -13.06 -24.80 -8.41
C SER A 523 -11.80 -25.65 -8.10
N ASP A 524 -12.02 -26.66 -7.26
CA ASP A 524 -11.11 -27.53 -6.47
C ASP A 524 -10.21 -28.57 -7.18
N SER A 525 -9.03 -28.85 -6.59
CA SER A 525 -8.71 -30.10 -5.84
C SER A 525 -7.19 -30.26 -5.52
N SER A 526 -6.85 -30.74 -4.31
CA SER A 526 -5.50 -30.79 -3.68
C SER A 526 -4.88 -32.20 -3.50
N PRO A 527 -3.56 -32.33 -3.27
CA PRO A 527 -2.92 -33.52 -2.65
C PRO A 527 -2.42 -33.28 -1.19
N GLU A 528 -2.13 -34.38 -0.49
CA GLU A 528 -2.16 -34.54 0.98
C GLU A 528 -0.85 -34.19 1.75
N GLN A 529 -1.02 -33.47 2.87
CA GLN A 529 -0.28 -33.59 4.13
C GLN A 529 -1.31 -33.75 5.26
N PRO A 530 -0.99 -34.37 6.41
CA PRO A 530 -1.99 -34.64 7.45
C PRO A 530 -2.38 -33.33 8.17
N LEU A 531 -3.47 -32.72 7.70
CA LEU A 531 -4.17 -31.66 8.42
C LEU A 531 -4.71 -32.21 9.74
N SER A 532 -4.83 -31.36 10.76
CA SER A 532 -5.44 -31.67 12.04
C SER A 532 -6.79 -32.38 11.88
N LEU A 533 -6.99 -33.46 12.66
CA LEU A 533 -8.23 -34.23 12.69
C LEU A 533 -9.45 -33.34 12.98
N SER A 534 -9.30 -32.36 13.88
CA SER A 534 -10.38 -31.46 14.28
C SER A 534 -10.81 -30.53 13.13
N ILE A 535 -9.85 -30.02 12.36
CA ILE A 535 -10.12 -29.16 11.19
C ILE A 535 -10.76 -29.98 10.05
N LEU A 536 -10.26 -31.19 9.81
CA LEU A 536 -10.85 -32.11 8.82
C LEU A 536 -12.29 -32.46 9.18
N TYR A 537 -12.56 -32.79 10.44
CA TYR A 537 -13.91 -33.08 10.92
C TYR A 537 -14.83 -31.86 10.81
N ALA A 538 -14.36 -30.69 11.25
CA ALA A 538 -15.10 -29.44 11.17
C ALA A 538 -15.48 -29.08 9.73
N THR A 539 -14.51 -29.18 8.82
CA THR A 539 -14.70 -28.87 7.39
C THR A 539 -15.68 -29.85 6.73
N ALA A 540 -15.59 -31.15 7.07
CA ALA A 540 -16.54 -32.16 6.60
C ALA A 540 -17.97 -31.89 7.11
N CYS A 541 -18.14 -31.54 8.38
CA CYS A 541 -19.45 -31.20 8.97
C CYS A 541 -20.05 -29.92 8.36
N CYS A 542 -19.25 -28.86 8.18
CA CYS A 542 -19.69 -27.65 7.45
C CYS A 542 -20.13 -27.97 6.02
N THR A 543 -19.35 -28.77 5.29
CA THR A 543 -19.67 -29.18 3.92
C THR A 543 -21.01 -29.92 3.86
N ILE A 544 -21.29 -30.79 4.81
CA ILE A 544 -22.55 -31.54 4.92
C ILE A 544 -23.76 -30.61 5.14
N ILE A 545 -23.59 -29.50 5.87
CA ILE A 545 -24.68 -28.55 6.16
C ILE A 545 -24.95 -27.59 5.01
N GLU A 546 -23.89 -27.04 4.42
CA GLU A 546 -23.98 -25.91 3.50
C GLU A 546 -24.02 -26.34 2.02
N SER A 547 -23.23 -27.35 1.66
CA SER A 547 -22.97 -27.67 0.27
C SER A 547 -24.07 -28.53 -0.35
N ARG A 548 -24.43 -28.19 -1.60
CA ARG A 548 -25.26 -29.04 -2.47
C ARG A 548 -24.45 -29.75 -3.54
N ASN A 549 -23.13 -29.56 -3.53
CA ASN A 549 -22.25 -30.14 -4.54
C ASN A 549 -21.93 -31.60 -4.17
N GLU A 550 -22.41 -32.53 -4.99
CA GLU A 550 -22.20 -33.98 -4.79
C GLU A 550 -20.72 -34.37 -4.72
N ALA A 551 -19.84 -33.66 -5.43
CA ALA A 551 -18.40 -33.92 -5.38
C ALA A 551 -17.80 -33.56 -4.01
N LEU A 552 -18.19 -32.42 -3.45
CA LEU A 552 -17.76 -31.98 -2.12
C LEU A 552 -18.32 -32.89 -1.02
N LEU A 553 -19.58 -33.30 -1.13
CA LEU A 553 -20.21 -34.26 -0.22
C LEU A 553 -19.55 -35.65 -0.29
N SER A 554 -19.18 -36.11 -1.48
CA SER A 554 -18.41 -37.34 -1.67
C SER A 554 -17.02 -37.26 -1.02
N GLN A 555 -16.37 -36.11 -1.12
CA GLN A 555 -15.08 -35.88 -0.47
C GLN A 555 -15.21 -35.83 1.05
N ALA A 556 -16.22 -35.12 1.59
CA ALA A 556 -16.52 -35.12 3.02
C ALA A 556 -16.79 -36.53 3.54
N HIS A 557 -17.54 -37.35 2.80
CA HIS A 557 -17.76 -38.76 3.13
C HIS A 557 -16.45 -39.55 3.21
N LYS A 558 -15.54 -39.40 2.24
CA LYS A 558 -14.21 -40.07 2.28
C LYS A 558 -13.39 -39.63 3.49
N VAL A 559 -13.40 -38.33 3.81
CA VAL A 559 -12.70 -37.79 4.98
C VAL A 559 -13.26 -38.40 6.27
N LEU A 560 -14.58 -38.44 6.43
CA LEU A 560 -15.21 -39.04 7.61
C LEU A 560 -14.91 -40.55 7.75
N VAL A 561 -14.93 -41.31 6.65
CA VAL A 561 -14.52 -42.73 6.66
C VAL A 561 -13.07 -42.88 7.13
N ARG A 562 -12.17 -42.03 6.62
CA ARG A 562 -10.76 -42.02 7.04
C ARG A 562 -10.63 -41.67 8.52
N LEU A 563 -11.32 -40.64 9.00
CA LEU A 563 -11.30 -40.21 10.40
C LEU A 563 -11.80 -41.33 11.33
N ALA A 564 -12.92 -41.98 11.00
CA ALA A 564 -13.44 -43.13 11.75
C ALA A 564 -12.43 -44.30 11.79
N THR A 565 -11.74 -44.55 10.68
CA THR A 565 -10.72 -45.61 10.59
C THR A 565 -9.48 -45.31 11.45
N ILE A 566 -9.02 -44.05 11.45
CA ILE A 566 -7.82 -43.63 12.19
C ILE A 566 -8.09 -43.55 13.70
N THR A 567 -9.26 -43.04 14.10
CA THR A 567 -9.57 -42.74 15.50
C THR A 567 -10.35 -43.85 16.21
N GLY A 568 -11.01 -44.75 15.46
CA GLY A 568 -11.90 -45.77 16.01
C GLY A 568 -13.27 -45.23 16.47
N VAL A 569 -13.59 -43.97 16.17
CA VAL A 569 -14.85 -43.31 16.56
C VAL A 569 -15.99 -43.67 15.61
N ASP A 570 -17.20 -43.85 16.16
CA ASP A 570 -18.43 -44.00 15.38
C ASP A 570 -18.90 -42.65 14.81
N LEU A 571 -18.87 -42.53 13.48
CA LEU A 571 -19.33 -41.37 12.70
C LEU A 571 -20.51 -41.71 11.77
N ASN A 572 -21.27 -42.78 12.06
CA ASN A 572 -22.39 -43.22 11.22
C ASN A 572 -23.49 -42.15 11.10
N GLU A 573 -23.70 -41.34 12.13
CA GLU A 573 -24.65 -40.23 12.10
C GLU A 573 -24.27 -39.23 11.00
N GLU A 574 -23.01 -38.78 10.96
CA GLU A 574 -22.49 -37.85 9.95
C GLU A 574 -22.46 -38.47 8.56
N LEU A 575 -22.00 -39.72 8.43
CA LEU A 575 -21.93 -40.43 7.15
C LEU A 575 -23.31 -40.59 6.50
N SER A 576 -24.35 -40.88 7.30
CA SER A 576 -25.74 -40.96 6.80
C SER A 576 -26.26 -39.61 6.27
N LYS A 577 -25.71 -38.51 6.80
CA LYS A 577 -26.15 -37.14 6.47
C LYS A 577 -25.50 -36.59 5.20
N CYS A 578 -24.41 -37.18 4.69
CA CYS A 578 -23.80 -36.81 3.41
C CYS A 578 -24.74 -36.96 2.20
N SER A 579 -25.81 -37.77 2.32
CA SER A 579 -26.80 -38.00 1.25
C SER A 579 -28.14 -37.28 1.50
N THR A 580 -28.25 -36.50 2.58
CA THR A 580 -29.50 -35.85 3.01
C THR A 580 -29.44 -34.34 2.71
N SER A 581 -30.54 -33.72 2.29
CA SER A 581 -30.58 -32.27 2.08
C SER A 581 -30.80 -31.51 3.40
N ARG A 582 -29.88 -30.58 3.76
CA ARG A 582 -29.93 -29.73 4.97
C ARG A 582 -30.03 -30.48 6.31
N PRO A 583 -29.14 -31.44 6.59
CA PRO A 583 -29.11 -32.14 7.86
C PRO A 583 -28.58 -31.23 8.99
N LYS A 584 -29.04 -31.45 10.23
CA LYS A 584 -28.42 -30.91 11.45
C LYS A 584 -27.64 -32.02 12.14
N ILE A 585 -26.41 -31.80 12.59
CA ILE A 585 -25.60 -32.76 13.35
C ILE A 585 -25.64 -32.34 14.83
N GLY A 586 -26.01 -33.28 15.71
CA GLY A 586 -26.10 -33.01 17.14
C GLY A 586 -24.73 -32.74 17.77
N HIS A 587 -24.73 -32.18 18.99
CA HIS A 587 -23.52 -32.14 19.80
C HIS A 587 -23.13 -33.55 20.24
N LYS A 588 -21.84 -33.81 20.46
CA LYS A 588 -21.38 -35.09 21.00
C LYS A 588 -21.50 -35.13 22.52
N PRO A 589 -21.95 -36.26 23.12
CA PRO A 589 -22.06 -36.41 24.57
C PRO A 589 -20.67 -36.48 25.22
N ALA A 590 -20.59 -36.18 26.53
CA ALA A 590 -19.33 -36.16 27.27
C ALA A 590 -18.52 -37.46 27.15
N GLU A 591 -19.20 -38.61 27.10
CA GLU A 591 -18.60 -39.94 26.93
C GLU A 591 -17.82 -40.08 25.60
N MET A 592 -18.32 -39.48 24.52
CA MET A 592 -17.64 -39.47 23.22
C MET A 592 -16.57 -38.38 23.14
N LEU A 593 -16.76 -37.27 23.85
CA LEU A 593 -15.75 -36.22 23.95
C LEU A 593 -14.52 -36.71 24.71
N ASP A 594 -14.69 -37.44 25.81
CA ASP A 594 -13.59 -37.96 26.64
C ASP A 594 -13.10 -39.35 26.22
N GLY A 595 -13.73 -39.93 25.19
CA GLY A 595 -13.36 -41.22 24.61
C GLY A 595 -12.21 -41.15 23.58
N PRO A 596 -11.76 -42.29 23.04
CA PRO A 596 -10.76 -42.35 21.97
C PRO A 596 -11.22 -41.52 20.77
N GLY A 597 -10.36 -40.65 20.25
CA GLY A 597 -10.69 -39.75 19.13
C GLY A 597 -11.46 -38.48 19.52
N GLY A 598 -11.76 -38.30 20.80
CA GLY A 598 -12.47 -37.15 21.34
C GLY A 598 -11.81 -35.79 21.09
N GLN A 599 -10.48 -35.76 20.87
CA GLN A 599 -9.71 -34.57 20.48
C GLN A 599 -10.12 -33.98 19.12
N MET A 600 -10.80 -34.76 18.28
CA MET A 600 -11.33 -34.31 16.99
C MET A 600 -12.57 -33.41 17.15
N PHE A 601 -13.32 -33.56 18.24
CA PHE A 601 -14.56 -32.84 18.47
C PHE A 601 -14.33 -31.51 19.18
N GLU A 602 -15.06 -30.48 18.75
CA GLU A 602 -15.01 -29.16 19.39
C GLU A 602 -15.75 -29.17 20.74
N ARG A 603 -15.09 -28.60 21.76
CA ARG A 603 -15.63 -28.42 23.11
C ARG A 603 -15.77 -26.93 23.41
N CYS A 604 -16.80 -26.60 24.18
CA CYS A 604 -16.99 -25.24 24.68
C CYS A 604 -15.95 -24.89 25.74
N GLU A 605 -15.20 -23.81 25.60
CA GLU A 605 -14.16 -23.41 26.56
C GLU A 605 -14.71 -23.03 27.94
N ILE A 606 -15.98 -22.61 28.03
CA ILE A 606 -16.64 -22.24 29.30
C ILE A 606 -17.12 -23.46 30.08
N CYS A 607 -17.73 -24.44 29.40
CA CYS A 607 -18.50 -25.51 30.07
C CYS A 607 -18.15 -26.93 29.60
N SER A 608 -17.17 -27.05 28.71
CA SER A 608 -16.69 -28.31 28.12
C SER A 608 -17.72 -29.14 27.35
N ALA A 609 -18.94 -28.61 27.16
CA ALA A 609 -19.98 -29.28 26.39
C ALA A 609 -19.66 -29.29 24.89
N GLY A 610 -20.12 -30.32 24.18
CA GLY A 610 -19.95 -30.43 22.73
C GLY A 610 -20.67 -29.31 21.97
N ILE A 611 -20.10 -28.93 20.83
CA ILE A 611 -20.66 -27.94 19.91
C ILE A 611 -21.48 -28.65 18.81
N SER A 612 -22.67 -28.14 18.52
CA SER A 612 -23.56 -28.69 17.50
C SER A 612 -23.30 -28.07 16.13
N TRP A 613 -23.75 -28.76 15.08
CA TRP A 613 -23.66 -28.27 13.70
C TRP A 613 -25.06 -28.10 13.11
N TYR A 614 -25.53 -26.85 13.10
CA TYR A 614 -26.82 -26.46 12.49
C TYR A 614 -26.67 -25.34 11.45
N SER A 615 -25.52 -24.69 11.41
CA SER A 615 -25.13 -23.62 10.50
C SER A 615 -23.64 -23.75 10.19
N ALA A 616 -23.24 -23.27 9.01
CA ALA A 616 -21.83 -23.16 8.62
C ALA A 616 -21.19 -21.85 9.09
N GLU A 617 -22.02 -20.84 9.40
CA GLU A 617 -21.58 -19.54 9.90
C GLU A 617 -21.71 -19.44 11.41
N GLU A 618 -22.64 -20.20 12.00
CA GLU A 618 -22.99 -20.11 13.42
C GLU A 618 -22.66 -21.39 14.19
N ALA A 619 -22.28 -21.25 15.46
CA ALA A 619 -22.08 -22.35 16.40
C ALA A 619 -22.86 -22.12 17.71
N GLN A 620 -23.19 -23.21 18.41
CA GLN A 620 -23.78 -23.18 19.74
C GLN A 620 -23.45 -24.48 20.47
N CYS A 621 -23.03 -24.37 21.74
CA CYS A 621 -22.78 -25.54 22.58
C CYS A 621 -24.07 -26.11 23.19
N ALA A 622 -24.03 -27.35 23.68
CA ALA A 622 -25.21 -28.04 24.23
C ALA A 622 -25.89 -27.30 25.40
N THR A 623 -25.14 -26.51 26.17
CA THR A 623 -25.67 -25.71 27.30
C THR A 623 -26.17 -24.34 26.87
N GLY A 624 -26.04 -23.99 25.60
CA GLY A 624 -26.59 -22.77 25.01
C GLY A 624 -25.67 -21.55 25.03
N HIS A 625 -24.39 -21.68 25.38
CA HIS A 625 -23.43 -20.56 25.27
C HIS A 625 -23.23 -20.13 23.82
N VAL A 626 -23.13 -18.81 23.62
CA VAL A 626 -22.91 -18.17 22.33
C VAL A 626 -21.91 -17.01 22.50
N PHE A 627 -20.99 -16.83 21.55
CA PHE A 627 -19.84 -15.91 21.58
C PHE A 627 -19.90 -15.01 20.34
N GLY A 628 -19.54 -13.72 20.41
CA GLY A 628 -19.55 -12.88 19.21
C GLY A 628 -19.10 -11.45 19.51
N MET A 629 -18.46 -10.81 18.54
CA MET A 629 -17.99 -9.42 18.67
C MET A 629 -19.16 -8.46 18.51
N PHE A 630 -19.53 -7.74 19.58
CA PHE A 630 -20.44 -6.59 19.45
C PHE A 630 -19.65 -5.36 19.01
N ASP A 631 -20.04 -4.77 17.88
CA ASP A 631 -19.62 -3.44 17.47
C ASP A 631 -19.97 -2.42 18.58
N ALA A 632 -19.04 -1.52 18.90
CA ALA A 632 -19.17 -0.53 19.96
C ALA A 632 -20.35 0.43 19.70
N ALA A 633 -20.76 0.62 18.43
CA ALA A 633 -21.94 1.39 18.07
C ALA A 633 -23.25 0.75 18.58
N LEU A 634 -23.31 -0.58 18.67
CA LEU A 634 -24.51 -1.30 19.13
C LEU A 634 -24.67 -1.22 20.66
N LYS A 635 -23.57 -1.04 21.42
CA LYS A 635 -23.60 -0.79 22.87
C LYS A 635 -24.35 0.52 23.23
N ALA A 636 -24.35 1.50 22.34
CA ALA A 636 -25.06 2.76 22.56
C ALA A 636 -26.58 2.62 22.32
N LEU A 637 -27.00 1.77 21.37
CA LEU A 637 -28.43 1.49 21.11
C LEU A 637 -29.03 0.48 22.09
N GLN A 638 -28.24 -0.42 22.67
CA GLN A 638 -28.68 -1.45 23.61
C GLN A 638 -29.26 -0.89 24.91
N LYS A 639 -28.99 0.38 25.24
CA LYS A 639 -29.54 1.01 26.45
C LYS A 639 -31.04 1.36 26.34
N THR A 640 -31.64 1.27 25.14
CA THR A 640 -32.99 1.81 24.90
C THR A 640 -34.01 0.80 24.39
N ILE A 641 -33.61 -0.40 23.94
CA ILE A 641 -34.56 -1.38 23.37
C ILE A 641 -34.27 -2.79 23.88
N MET A 642 -35.17 -3.32 24.72
CA MET A 642 -35.29 -4.74 25.07
C MET A 642 -35.77 -5.53 23.83
N LEU A 643 -34.87 -5.75 22.88
CA LEU A 643 -35.07 -6.71 21.79
C LEU A 643 -33.97 -7.78 21.86
N THR A 644 -34.42 -9.02 22.01
CA THR A 644 -33.65 -10.25 22.02
C THR A 644 -32.97 -10.48 20.66
N LEU A 645 -31.79 -9.90 20.45
CA LEU A 645 -30.85 -10.34 19.42
C LEU A 645 -29.71 -11.08 20.11
N LEU A 646 -29.72 -12.40 20.00
CA LEU A 646 -28.70 -13.31 20.53
C LEU A 646 -27.34 -12.99 19.87
N PRO A 647 -26.22 -12.86 20.61
CA PRO A 647 -24.90 -12.94 20.01
C PRO A 647 -24.73 -14.33 19.37
N LEU A 648 -24.05 -14.44 18.23
CA LEU A 648 -23.91 -15.67 17.41
C LEU A 648 -22.43 -16.09 17.35
N ILE A 649 -22.09 -17.36 17.70
CA ILE A 649 -20.72 -17.89 17.57
C ILE A 649 -20.40 -17.91 16.09
N VAL A 650 -19.45 -17.09 15.66
CA VAL A 650 -19.02 -17.12 14.27
C VAL A 650 -18.03 -18.26 14.09
N ARG A 651 -18.23 -19.08 13.05
CA ARG A 651 -17.26 -20.08 12.62
C ARG A 651 -16.19 -19.44 11.74
N CYS A 652 -14.96 -19.89 11.89
CA CYS A 652 -13.86 -19.45 11.05
C CYS A 652 -14.12 -19.85 9.59
N SER A 653 -14.10 -18.86 8.71
CA SER A 653 -14.34 -19.03 7.29
C SER A 653 -13.25 -19.80 6.53
N LEU A 654 -12.16 -20.22 7.19
CA LEU A 654 -11.11 -21.07 6.63
C LEU A 654 -11.08 -22.46 7.27
N THR A 655 -11.10 -22.53 8.60
CA THR A 655 -10.94 -23.81 9.34
C THR A 655 -12.26 -24.45 9.75
N SER A 656 -13.39 -23.75 9.59
CA SER A 656 -14.74 -24.15 10.05
C SER A 656 -14.91 -24.31 11.57
N LEU A 657 -13.84 -24.10 12.36
CA LEU A 657 -13.88 -24.15 13.81
C LEU A 657 -14.64 -22.96 14.41
N ALA A 658 -15.26 -23.15 15.56
CA ALA A 658 -15.92 -22.11 16.33
C ALA A 658 -14.89 -21.11 16.92
N ILE A 659 -15.15 -19.81 16.75
CA ILE A 659 -14.37 -18.74 17.37
C ILE A 659 -14.97 -18.49 18.76
N GLN A 660 -14.28 -18.90 19.82
CA GLN A 660 -14.83 -18.90 21.19
C GLN A 660 -14.33 -17.73 22.06
N ASP A 661 -13.17 -17.14 21.77
CA ASP A 661 -12.60 -16.05 22.56
C ASP A 661 -12.75 -14.68 21.85
N PRO A 662 -13.36 -13.65 22.49
CA PRO A 662 -13.44 -12.30 21.95
C PRO A 662 -12.04 -11.68 21.79
N GLY A 663 -11.60 -11.55 20.54
CA GLY A 663 -10.26 -11.06 20.19
C GLY A 663 -9.39 -12.11 19.51
N SER A 664 -9.80 -13.38 19.51
CA SER A 664 -9.14 -14.48 18.78
C SER A 664 -9.48 -14.53 17.29
N SER A 665 -10.15 -13.52 16.75
CA SER A 665 -10.53 -13.43 15.34
C SER A 665 -9.87 -12.28 14.59
N LYS A 666 -9.85 -12.41 13.27
CA LYS A 666 -9.55 -11.37 12.29
C LYS A 666 -10.66 -11.38 11.24
N VAL A 667 -10.97 -10.25 10.65
CA VAL A 667 -12.07 -10.11 9.68
C VAL A 667 -11.56 -9.71 8.31
N CYS A 668 -12.21 -10.19 7.26
CA CYS A 668 -11.94 -9.72 5.91
C CYS A 668 -12.39 -8.26 5.76
N SER A 669 -11.50 -7.36 5.34
CA SER A 669 -11.80 -5.94 5.13
C SER A 669 -12.68 -5.66 3.91
N SER A 670 -13.03 -6.68 3.11
CA SER A 670 -13.93 -6.51 1.96
C SER A 670 -15.32 -7.06 2.27
N CYS A 671 -15.41 -8.35 2.62
CA CYS A 671 -16.70 -9.03 2.83
C CYS A 671 -17.13 -9.13 4.30
N GLY A 672 -16.26 -8.81 5.26
CA GLY A 672 -16.57 -8.85 6.69
C GLY A 672 -16.56 -10.26 7.33
N LYS A 673 -16.30 -11.32 6.57
CA LYS A 673 -16.22 -12.69 7.12
C LYS A 673 -15.13 -12.83 8.17
N GLU A 674 -15.42 -13.58 9.23
CA GLU A 674 -14.50 -13.82 10.35
C GLU A 674 -13.62 -15.06 10.15
N TYR A 675 -12.39 -14.95 10.63
CA TYR A 675 -11.35 -15.96 10.59
C TYR A 675 -10.69 -16.03 11.97
N LEU A 676 -10.18 -17.20 12.35
CA LEU A 676 -9.30 -17.30 13.52
C LEU A 676 -8.04 -16.46 13.28
N ASN A 677 -7.55 -15.86 14.36
CA ASN A 677 -6.28 -15.16 14.42
C ASN A 677 -5.24 -16.12 15.01
N GLU A 678 -4.37 -16.62 14.14
CA GLU A 678 -3.28 -17.56 14.39
C GLU A 678 -2.33 -17.12 15.52
N ASP A 679 -2.21 -15.81 15.75
CA ASP A 679 -1.35 -15.25 16.80
C ASP A 679 -1.90 -15.45 18.21
N ASN A 680 -3.22 -15.61 18.33
CA ASN A 680 -3.90 -15.80 19.60
C ASN A 680 -4.13 -17.28 19.91
N ILE A 681 -3.74 -18.17 19.00
CA ILE A 681 -3.75 -19.62 19.24
C ILE A 681 -2.47 -19.94 20.01
N GLU A 682 -2.61 -20.32 21.29
CA GLU A 682 -1.47 -20.69 22.13
C GLU A 682 -0.57 -21.69 21.38
N PRO A 683 0.76 -21.51 21.37
CA PRO A 683 1.70 -22.48 20.84
C PRO A 683 1.82 -23.67 21.80
N CYS A 684 0.70 -24.28 22.17
CA CYS A 684 0.70 -25.65 22.67
C CYS A 684 0.93 -26.56 21.46
N GLU A 685 1.71 -27.64 21.62
CA GLU A 685 2.01 -28.68 20.63
C GLU A 685 0.75 -29.45 20.17
N SER A 686 -0.27 -28.74 19.71
CA SER A 686 -1.50 -29.27 19.18
C SER A 686 -1.43 -29.24 17.65
N ASP A 687 -1.81 -30.35 17.01
CA ASP A 687 -1.91 -30.45 15.55
C ASP A 687 -2.74 -29.32 14.93
N VAL A 688 -3.70 -28.78 15.69
CA VAL A 688 -4.57 -27.65 15.30
C VAL A 688 -3.75 -26.37 15.09
N SER A 689 -2.85 -26.01 16.00
CA SER A 689 -2.06 -24.77 15.92
C SER A 689 -1.12 -24.79 14.71
N TYR A 690 -0.42 -25.91 14.50
CA TYR A 690 0.42 -26.12 13.32
C TYR A 690 -0.38 -26.03 12.03
N THR A 691 -1.51 -26.76 11.95
CA THR A 691 -2.37 -26.77 10.75
C THR A 691 -2.98 -25.39 10.47
N CYS A 692 -3.40 -24.64 11.50
CA CYS A 692 -3.90 -23.28 11.33
C CYS A 692 -2.82 -22.37 10.74
N ARG A 693 -1.59 -22.43 11.25
CA ARG A 693 -0.47 -21.65 10.72
C ARG A 693 -0.21 -21.98 9.24
N THR A 694 -0.11 -23.27 8.90
CA THR A 694 0.08 -23.70 7.51
C THR A 694 -1.05 -23.21 6.59
N LEU A 695 -2.31 -23.30 7.04
CA LEU A 695 -3.46 -22.83 6.26
C LEU A 695 -3.46 -21.30 6.12
N PHE A 696 -3.14 -20.53 7.17
CA PHE A 696 -3.11 -19.07 7.10
C PHE A 696 -1.89 -18.53 6.36
N ASP A 697 -0.77 -19.26 6.34
CA ASP A 697 0.37 -18.98 5.46
C ASP A 697 0.01 -19.22 3.99
N ALA A 698 -0.74 -20.30 3.72
CA ALA A 698 -1.24 -20.60 2.38
C ALA A 698 -2.31 -19.61 1.90
N PHE A 699 -3.27 -19.28 2.77
CA PHE A 699 -4.44 -18.45 2.50
C PHE A 699 -4.38 -17.12 3.28
N ASP A 700 -3.32 -16.37 3.02
CA ASP A 700 -3.05 -15.03 3.55
C ASP A 700 -3.98 -13.91 3.00
N THR A 701 -5.00 -14.30 2.23
CA THR A 701 -6.11 -13.46 1.74
C THR A 701 -7.42 -14.24 1.86
N CYS A 702 -8.54 -13.52 1.96
CA CYS A 702 -9.86 -14.12 2.12
C CYS A 702 -10.20 -15.03 0.94
N VAL A 703 -10.42 -16.32 1.20
CA VAL A 703 -10.73 -17.34 0.17
C VAL A 703 -12.01 -17.07 -0.64
N TYR A 704 -12.88 -16.17 -0.18
CA TYR A 704 -14.14 -15.83 -0.86
C TYR A 704 -14.04 -14.61 -1.78
N CYS A 705 -13.19 -13.64 -1.46
CA CYS A 705 -13.15 -12.35 -2.18
C CYS A 705 -11.75 -11.80 -2.41
N ASN A 706 -10.70 -12.53 -2.01
CA ASN A 706 -9.30 -12.12 -2.00
C ASN A 706 -9.00 -10.84 -1.19
N GLY A 707 -9.95 -10.37 -0.38
CA GLY A 707 -9.77 -9.24 0.53
C GLY A 707 -8.76 -9.53 1.64
N LYS A 708 -8.10 -8.49 2.13
CA LYS A 708 -7.11 -8.58 3.21
C LYS A 708 -7.77 -8.72 4.57
N TYR A 709 -7.03 -9.27 5.52
CA TYR A 709 -7.50 -9.36 6.90
C TYR A 709 -7.19 -8.08 7.68
N ARG A 710 -8.06 -7.73 8.63
CA ARG A 710 -7.83 -6.74 9.69
C ARG A 710 -8.26 -7.35 11.03
N VAL A 711 -7.65 -6.92 12.13
CA VAL A 711 -8.11 -7.30 13.47
C VAL A 711 -9.34 -6.50 13.84
#